data_AF-A0AAE2D503-F1
#
_entry.id   AF-A0AAE2D503-F1
#
_cell.length_a   1.000
_cell.length_b   1.000
_cell.length_c   1.000
_cell.angle_alpha   90.00
_cell.angle_beta   90.00
_cell.angle_gamma   90.00
#
_symmetry.space_group_name_H-M   'P 1'
#
loop_
_entity.id
_entity.type
_entity.pdbx_description
1 polymer ?
#
loop_
_entity_poly.entity_id
_entity_poly.type
_entity_poly.pdbx_seq_one_letter_code
_entity_poly.pdbx_strand_id
1 'polypeptide(L)'
;MTAGKKSKRDDISAADSFDEVVVGLHQAESAVLMLKSPEDDVKTRACEALYKFSIKSDENKKALVSLSALEYLQPLIREENKVVKRNAVLVYGVLSSIPFARSIIRKLPNIFTDLLKLLDIEEFETTKEFAAMTLSHLCLEYSSINELIEHKCLPILIPCLKSSDPDVQKNTLDILYMLLQDFEARPMLKAAEGLETLIELLVSEYPVIQDLVLKIFARATYDSLIRAALRDMNALDAFVDIIGVPEFNDIHVSSLQVIANLLDDVECVKHLISQGSLQKLLHFITDRQVYNESDIKVNSTVQQQGKDKNTKGRKASPKKGDKKKGNKGETDGKKDEEKLLSNTLPDAKIHTCNALMRAACKEETRKILHDADVERMLVALLSHEDEGVRAVSAQVIAVLSESAVCQDRIAELGGPELLIRMTRSDHRELKSAGATALAALTTGNGSICREVASRNSGIEALLSCLHISDPEVDLITVGGLVALTNLALEESTRPKVLHAVTAKLLVPTLNSSSVLTQSKAALAVTSLICEPHTIQQFIQLGGISSLLSLIQSTNNDVRRAACWAIASLSSDHVAAITLSKLDGIIILKTLNESITRKNAFTELALKRVLDANLMAKFALTGYLDFTDHIPDVFYDPGQINNPSEFLSLDEYNDQSVNDRRPILLINLQKCIIISPSECAHSQVSSDAKTDDSRQDDTSRFSEVKYPFDSALHDWLNTAIKQITPLNELKDQIKSLGELVASCYGGVVNKNEQFTVRNELSIAQLRCQLNSNLIPIGLIKQGSFLHRALVFKLFADRIGLPTNLIRGTYGRSFNEVMIKSESARTQSHSDLYIVDLMFEPGKLLKSSTSEALEYITII
;
A
#
# COMPACT_ATOMS: atom_id res chain seq x y z
N MET A 1 33.29 -65.92 14.49
CA MET A 1 34.05 -67.18 14.66
C MET A 1 33.81 -67.69 16.07
N THR A 2 33.51 -68.98 16.26
CA THR A 2 34.04 -69.88 17.32
C THR A 2 33.39 -71.26 17.16
N ALA A 3 34.12 -72.33 17.49
CA ALA A 3 33.69 -73.71 17.27
C ALA A 3 33.13 -74.37 18.54
N GLY A 4 32.30 -75.42 18.36
CA GLY A 4 31.90 -76.36 19.41
C GLY A 4 31.69 -77.75 18.83
N LYS A 5 32.36 -78.78 19.35
CA LYS A 5 32.45 -80.11 18.71
C LYS A 5 32.12 -81.26 19.67
N LYS A 6 30.97 -81.90 19.42
CA LYS A 6 30.60 -83.33 19.61
C LYS A 6 30.34 -83.98 20.99
N SER A 7 29.39 -84.93 20.91
CA SER A 7 29.09 -86.12 21.75
C SER A 7 28.26 -85.89 23.02
N LYS A 8 27.24 -86.69 23.41
CA LYS A 8 26.67 -88.02 22.97
C LYS A 8 25.25 -88.19 23.59
N ARG A 9 24.38 -89.19 23.31
CA ARG A 9 24.33 -90.35 22.37
C ARG A 9 22.85 -90.65 21.98
N ASP A 10 22.65 -91.16 20.76
CA ASP A 10 21.67 -92.16 20.27
C ASP A 10 20.80 -92.91 21.32
N ASP A 11 19.53 -93.26 21.07
CA ASP A 11 19.13 -94.30 20.08
C ASP A 11 17.62 -94.31 19.66
N ILE A 12 17.37 -94.70 18.39
CA ILE A 12 16.17 -95.37 17.78
C ILE A 12 14.99 -94.55 17.15
N SER A 13 15.00 -94.54 15.80
CA SER A 13 13.93 -94.44 14.74
C SER A 13 12.60 -93.68 14.98
N ALA A 14 12.22 -92.66 14.18
CA ALA A 14 11.91 -92.61 12.72
C ALA A 14 10.61 -93.36 12.31
N ALA A 15 9.70 -92.83 11.48
CA ALA A 15 9.82 -91.77 10.46
C ALA A 15 8.59 -90.82 10.37
N ASP A 16 8.62 -89.90 9.39
CA ASP A 16 7.62 -88.88 9.02
C ASP A 16 7.52 -87.62 9.91
N SER A 17 8.67 -86.96 10.10
CA SER A 17 8.73 -85.49 10.25
C SER A 17 9.61 -84.91 9.14
N PHE A 18 9.07 -84.02 8.31
CA PHE A 18 9.91 -83.18 7.45
C PHE A 18 10.66 -82.17 8.31
N ASP A 19 11.98 -82.10 8.17
CA ASP A 19 12.79 -81.09 8.86
C ASP A 19 12.43 -79.67 8.39
N GLU A 20 12.47 -78.72 9.32
CA GLU A 20 12.19 -77.30 9.06
C GLU A 20 13.19 -76.75 8.02
N VAL A 21 12.73 -76.52 6.78
CA VAL A 21 13.58 -75.99 5.71
C VAL A 21 13.85 -74.50 5.99
N VAL A 22 14.95 -74.23 6.68
CA VAL A 22 15.48 -72.88 6.89
C VAL A 22 16.01 -72.34 5.55
N VAL A 23 15.10 -71.78 4.74
CA VAL A 23 15.45 -71.08 3.49
C VAL A 23 16.24 -69.82 3.84
N GLY A 24 17.56 -69.89 3.69
CA GLY A 24 18.45 -68.74 3.80
C GLY A 24 18.18 -67.73 2.68
N LEU A 25 17.31 -66.75 2.94
CA LEU A 25 16.96 -65.65 2.04
C LEU A 25 18.15 -64.70 1.81
N HIS A 26 19.11 -65.15 1.00
CA HIS A 26 20.31 -64.39 0.62
C HIS A 26 20.12 -63.46 -0.58
N GLN A 27 18.96 -63.53 -1.26
CA GLN A 27 18.60 -62.67 -2.39
C GLN A 27 17.25 -62.00 -2.12
N ALA A 28 17.22 -60.66 -2.21
CA ALA A 28 16.02 -59.87 -1.96
C ALA A 28 14.87 -60.22 -2.94
N GLU A 29 15.21 -60.54 -4.19
CA GLU A 29 14.29 -60.99 -5.23
C GLU A 29 13.46 -62.22 -4.80
N SER A 30 14.12 -63.22 -4.18
CA SER A 30 13.44 -64.42 -3.67
C SER A 30 12.46 -64.07 -2.55
N ALA A 31 12.83 -63.16 -1.66
CA ALA A 31 11.95 -62.69 -0.58
C ALA A 31 10.74 -61.92 -1.11
N VAL A 32 10.92 -61.08 -2.14
CA VAL A 32 9.80 -60.37 -2.81
C VAL A 32 8.84 -61.36 -3.48
N LEU A 33 9.34 -62.42 -4.13
CA LEU A 33 8.49 -63.46 -4.72
C LEU A 33 7.71 -64.26 -3.67
N MET A 34 8.31 -64.53 -2.51
CA MET A 34 7.67 -65.26 -1.41
C MET A 34 6.47 -64.53 -0.76
N LEU A 35 6.31 -63.22 -1.02
CA LEU A 35 5.11 -62.47 -0.64
C LEU A 35 3.81 -62.99 -1.28
N LYS A 36 3.92 -63.73 -2.40
CA LYS A 36 2.79 -64.38 -3.09
C LYS A 36 2.41 -65.75 -2.53
N SER A 37 3.12 -66.24 -1.51
CA SER A 37 2.81 -67.54 -0.90
C SER A 37 1.38 -67.56 -0.33
N PRO A 38 0.63 -68.67 -0.43
CA PRO A 38 -0.63 -68.81 0.31
C PRO A 38 -0.41 -68.93 1.83
N GLU A 39 0.80 -69.30 2.27
CA GLU A 39 1.12 -69.57 3.68
C GLU A 39 1.54 -68.32 4.44
N ASP A 40 0.82 -68.00 5.52
CA ASP A 40 1.06 -66.79 6.33
C ASP A 40 2.43 -66.75 7.00
N ASP A 41 2.97 -67.88 7.45
CA ASP A 41 4.32 -67.95 8.02
C ASP A 41 5.39 -67.57 6.98
N VAL A 42 5.19 -67.98 5.72
CA VAL A 42 6.07 -67.65 4.61
C VAL A 42 5.99 -66.16 4.28
N LYS A 43 4.78 -65.58 4.18
CA LYS A 43 4.58 -64.13 4.02
C LYS A 43 5.25 -63.35 5.16
N THR A 44 5.06 -63.81 6.40
CA THR A 44 5.59 -63.18 7.62
C THR A 44 7.11 -63.15 7.63
N ARG A 45 7.77 -64.28 7.38
CA ARG A 45 9.24 -64.39 7.32
C ARG A 45 9.83 -63.62 6.12
N ALA A 46 9.13 -63.60 4.98
CA ALA A 46 9.53 -62.80 3.82
C ALA A 46 9.51 -61.29 4.14
N CYS A 47 8.41 -60.78 4.71
CA CYS A 47 8.31 -59.39 5.14
C CYS A 47 9.40 -59.00 6.17
N GLU A 48 9.71 -59.86 7.13
CA GLU A 48 10.81 -59.61 8.07
C GLU A 48 12.18 -59.54 7.41
N ALA A 49 12.45 -60.43 6.45
CA ALA A 49 13.71 -60.42 5.70
C ALA A 49 13.84 -59.15 4.86
N LEU A 50 12.75 -58.71 4.22
CA LEU A 50 12.68 -57.47 3.45
C LEU A 50 12.85 -56.24 4.34
N TYR A 51 12.22 -56.19 5.51
CA TYR A 51 12.40 -55.13 6.49
C TYR A 51 13.85 -55.04 6.97
N LYS A 52 14.43 -56.18 7.41
CA LYS A 52 15.84 -56.28 7.84
C LYS A 52 16.84 -55.97 6.71
N PHE A 53 16.41 -56.06 5.44
CA PHE A 53 17.21 -55.67 4.28
C PHE A 53 17.08 -54.15 3.99
N SER A 54 15.87 -53.60 4.03
CA SER A 54 15.57 -52.20 3.69
C SER A 54 16.14 -51.19 4.69
N ILE A 55 16.21 -51.54 5.99
CA ILE A 55 16.78 -50.65 7.02
C ILE A 55 18.31 -50.49 6.93
N LYS A 56 19.02 -51.31 6.14
CA LYS A 56 20.50 -51.31 6.10
C LYS A 56 21.08 -50.19 5.24
N SER A 57 20.41 -49.78 4.16
CA SER A 57 20.83 -48.65 3.33
C SER A 57 19.70 -48.18 2.40
N ASP A 58 19.79 -46.94 1.91
CA ASP A 58 18.82 -46.40 0.96
C ASP A 58 18.92 -47.05 -0.43
N GLU A 59 20.08 -47.60 -0.80
CA GLU A 59 20.26 -48.42 -2.01
C GLU A 59 19.42 -49.70 -1.92
N ASN A 60 19.36 -50.34 -0.75
CA ASN A 60 18.51 -51.51 -0.54
C ASN A 60 17.02 -51.15 -0.66
N LYS A 61 16.60 -49.99 -0.13
CA LYS A 61 15.23 -49.49 -0.31
C LYS A 61 14.92 -49.28 -1.79
N LYS A 62 15.80 -48.58 -2.52
CA LYS A 62 15.66 -48.34 -3.97
C LYS A 62 15.59 -49.67 -4.75
N ALA A 63 16.43 -50.65 -4.41
CA ALA A 63 16.42 -51.97 -5.03
C ALA A 63 15.08 -52.70 -4.82
N LEU A 64 14.51 -52.71 -3.60
CA LEU A 64 13.20 -53.31 -3.35
C LEU A 64 12.08 -52.62 -4.16
N VAL A 65 12.13 -51.29 -4.28
CA VAL A 65 11.15 -50.54 -5.08
C VAL A 65 11.30 -50.87 -6.58
N SER A 66 12.52 -51.04 -7.09
CA SER A 66 12.78 -51.51 -8.46
C SER A 66 12.33 -52.96 -8.72
N LEU A 67 12.11 -53.76 -7.68
CA LEU A 67 11.58 -55.13 -7.76
C LEU A 67 10.05 -55.21 -7.62
N SER A 68 9.34 -54.08 -7.70
CA SER A 68 7.89 -53.97 -7.49
C SER A 68 7.41 -54.53 -6.14
N ALA A 69 8.22 -54.38 -5.08
CA ALA A 69 7.86 -54.89 -3.76
C ALA A 69 6.60 -54.23 -3.19
N LEU A 70 6.33 -52.96 -3.52
CA LEU A 70 5.18 -52.20 -3.00
C LEU A 70 3.86 -52.80 -3.52
N GLU A 71 3.82 -53.15 -4.79
CA GLU A 71 2.70 -53.80 -5.48
C GLU A 71 2.41 -55.18 -4.89
N TYR A 72 3.44 -55.92 -4.47
CA TYR A 72 3.29 -57.23 -3.80
C TYR A 72 2.97 -57.15 -2.32
N LEU A 73 3.32 -56.05 -1.64
CA LEU A 73 2.91 -55.79 -0.26
C LEU A 73 1.47 -55.27 -0.18
N GLN A 74 0.90 -54.70 -1.24
CA GLN A 74 -0.43 -54.08 -1.21
C GLN A 74 -1.59 -55.04 -0.88
N PRO A 75 -1.62 -56.31 -1.33
CA PRO A 75 -2.63 -57.25 -0.86
C PRO A 75 -2.45 -57.58 0.63
N LEU A 76 -1.20 -57.61 1.10
CA LEU A 76 -0.85 -58.06 2.46
C LEU A 76 -1.28 -57.09 3.56
N ILE A 77 -1.41 -55.80 3.25
CA ILE A 77 -1.96 -54.81 4.20
C ILE A 77 -3.48 -54.97 4.41
N ARG A 78 -4.16 -55.78 3.59
CA ARG A 78 -5.60 -56.11 3.70
C ARG A 78 -5.88 -57.52 4.23
N GLU A 79 -4.85 -58.31 4.55
CA GLU A 79 -5.00 -59.67 5.07
C GLU A 79 -5.73 -59.71 6.42
N GLU A 80 -6.43 -60.80 6.73
CA GLU A 80 -7.08 -60.96 8.04
C GLU A 80 -6.04 -61.13 9.16
N ASN A 81 -4.91 -61.78 8.85
CA ASN A 81 -3.83 -62.05 9.79
C ASN A 81 -3.09 -60.75 10.18
N LYS A 82 -3.35 -60.27 11.42
CA LYS A 82 -2.72 -59.06 11.99
C LYS A 82 -1.19 -59.10 12.00
N VAL A 83 -0.56 -60.29 12.06
CA VAL A 83 0.92 -60.42 12.02
C VAL A 83 1.47 -60.19 10.62
N VAL A 84 0.80 -60.74 9.60
CA VAL A 84 1.14 -60.52 8.18
C VAL A 84 0.95 -59.04 7.82
N LYS A 85 -0.20 -58.44 8.19
CA LYS A 85 -0.47 -57.00 8.03
C LYS A 85 0.63 -56.15 8.65
N ARG A 86 0.90 -56.32 9.94
CA ARG A 86 1.96 -55.59 10.66
C ARG A 86 3.28 -55.67 9.90
N ASN A 87 3.76 -56.86 9.61
CA ASN A 87 5.07 -57.05 8.98
C ASN A 87 5.12 -56.47 7.56
N ALA A 88 4.02 -56.49 6.79
CA ALA A 88 3.95 -55.81 5.49
C ALA A 88 3.99 -54.27 5.62
N VAL A 89 3.28 -53.73 6.61
CA VAL A 89 3.24 -52.28 6.91
C VAL A 89 4.61 -51.77 7.38
N LEU A 90 5.38 -52.56 8.14
CA LEU A 90 6.77 -52.24 8.51
C LEU A 90 7.64 -51.96 7.26
N VAL A 91 7.53 -52.81 6.23
CA VAL A 91 8.28 -52.62 4.97
C VAL A 91 7.78 -51.39 4.21
N TYR A 92 6.46 -51.20 4.12
CA TYR A 92 5.85 -50.01 3.52
C TYR A 92 6.38 -48.71 4.12
N GLY A 93 6.37 -48.61 5.46
CA GLY A 93 6.83 -47.43 6.18
C GLY A 93 8.29 -47.10 5.90
N VAL A 94 9.19 -48.08 5.97
CA VAL A 94 10.61 -47.85 5.66
C VAL A 94 10.82 -47.42 4.19
N LEU A 95 10.12 -48.05 3.24
CA LEU A 95 10.23 -47.70 1.82
C LEU A 95 9.67 -46.29 1.52
N SER A 96 8.62 -45.85 2.20
CA SER A 96 7.99 -44.53 2.01
C SER A 96 8.93 -43.33 2.27
N SER A 97 10.05 -43.54 2.98
CA SER A 97 11.11 -42.52 3.11
C SER A 97 11.72 -42.10 1.75
N ILE A 98 11.69 -42.97 0.73
CA ILE A 98 12.21 -42.69 -0.62
C ILE A 98 11.18 -41.95 -1.49
N PRO A 99 11.50 -40.79 -2.10
CA PRO A 99 10.55 -40.04 -2.95
C PRO A 99 9.94 -40.85 -4.11
N PHE A 100 10.76 -41.69 -4.77
CA PHE A 100 10.29 -42.56 -5.85
C PHE A 100 9.29 -43.62 -5.36
N ALA A 101 9.49 -44.16 -4.15
CA ALA A 101 8.54 -45.08 -3.54
C ALA A 101 7.18 -44.41 -3.32
N ARG A 102 7.15 -43.20 -2.75
CA ARG A 102 5.91 -42.44 -2.54
C ARG A 102 5.13 -42.22 -3.83
N SER A 103 5.80 -41.85 -4.92
CA SER A 103 5.16 -41.71 -6.23
C SER A 103 4.56 -43.01 -6.78
N ILE A 104 5.01 -44.19 -6.33
CA ILE A 104 4.39 -45.49 -6.66
C ILE A 104 3.24 -45.75 -5.69
N ILE A 105 3.46 -45.61 -4.37
CA ILE A 105 2.46 -45.81 -3.31
C ILE A 105 1.18 -45.03 -3.62
N ARG A 106 1.27 -43.73 -3.98
CA ARG A 106 0.11 -42.88 -4.33
C ARG A 106 -0.69 -43.34 -5.55
N LYS A 107 -0.12 -44.19 -6.41
CA LYS A 107 -0.81 -44.75 -7.59
C LYS A 107 -1.47 -46.09 -7.30
N LEU A 108 -1.29 -46.65 -6.09
CA LEU A 108 -1.87 -47.92 -5.70
C LEU A 108 -3.35 -47.76 -5.31
N PRO A 109 -4.26 -48.63 -5.80
CA PRO A 109 -5.70 -48.42 -5.65
C PRO A 109 -6.17 -48.51 -4.19
N ASN A 110 -6.89 -47.48 -3.73
CA ASN A 110 -7.45 -47.31 -2.37
C ASN A 110 -6.42 -47.20 -1.23
N ILE A 111 -5.15 -46.91 -1.53
CA ILE A 111 -4.05 -46.93 -0.53
C ILE A 111 -4.32 -46.05 0.70
N PHE A 112 -4.87 -44.85 0.54
CA PHE A 112 -5.19 -43.97 1.66
C PHE A 112 -6.30 -44.54 2.56
N THR A 113 -7.31 -45.18 1.96
CA THR A 113 -8.37 -45.88 2.71
C THR A 113 -7.81 -47.08 3.48
N ASP A 114 -6.87 -47.84 2.90
CA ASP A 114 -6.25 -48.98 3.58
C ASP A 114 -5.35 -48.52 4.75
N LEU A 115 -4.50 -47.53 4.52
CA LEU A 115 -3.60 -46.98 5.54
C LEU A 115 -4.37 -46.33 6.70
N LEU A 116 -5.50 -45.66 6.44
CA LEU A 116 -6.36 -45.11 7.49
C LEU A 116 -7.04 -46.22 8.32
N LYS A 117 -7.44 -47.35 7.71
CA LYS A 117 -7.99 -48.50 8.45
C LYS A 117 -6.97 -49.18 9.37
N LEU A 118 -5.69 -49.12 9.01
CA LEU A 118 -4.60 -49.66 9.84
C LEU A 118 -4.29 -48.81 11.09
N LEU A 119 -4.96 -47.67 11.25
CA LEU A 119 -4.91 -46.83 12.45
C LEU A 119 -5.99 -47.19 13.49
N ASP A 120 -6.84 -48.18 13.21
CA ASP A 120 -7.91 -48.60 14.11
C ASP A 120 -7.38 -49.09 15.48
N ILE A 121 -8.16 -48.85 16.54
CA ILE A 121 -7.79 -49.16 17.91
C ILE A 121 -7.51 -50.66 18.16
N GLU A 122 -8.06 -51.56 17.33
CA GLU A 122 -7.82 -53.00 17.42
C GLU A 122 -6.49 -53.48 16.81
N GLU A 123 -5.75 -52.63 16.08
CA GLU A 123 -4.45 -52.99 15.48
C GLU A 123 -3.29 -52.80 16.46
N PHE A 124 -2.19 -53.53 16.24
CA PHE A 124 -0.97 -53.40 17.06
C PHE A 124 -0.41 -51.97 16.98
N GLU A 125 0.14 -51.44 18.08
CA GLU A 125 0.79 -50.10 18.08
C GLU A 125 1.83 -49.96 16.96
N THR A 126 2.70 -50.95 16.77
CA THR A 126 3.68 -51.00 15.67
C THR A 126 3.06 -50.98 14.26
N THR A 127 1.81 -51.47 14.10
CA THR A 127 1.07 -51.34 12.84
C THR A 127 0.64 -49.90 12.63
N LYS A 128 0.07 -49.28 13.67
CA LYS A 128 -0.38 -47.88 13.68
C LYS A 128 0.80 -46.92 13.47
N GLU A 129 1.92 -47.15 14.13
CA GLU A 129 3.17 -46.39 14.03
C GLU A 129 3.66 -46.31 12.58
N PHE A 130 3.83 -47.46 11.92
CA PHE A 130 4.35 -47.51 10.55
C PHE A 130 3.29 -47.12 9.50
N ALA A 131 1.99 -47.30 9.77
CA ALA A 131 0.91 -46.76 8.94
C ALA A 131 0.89 -45.22 9.00
N ALA A 132 0.94 -44.63 10.20
CA ALA A 132 1.04 -43.19 10.42
C ALA A 132 2.33 -42.61 9.82
N MET A 133 3.47 -43.28 10.00
CA MET A 133 4.73 -42.88 9.37
C MET A 133 4.59 -42.87 7.84
N THR A 134 3.99 -43.92 7.25
CA THR A 134 3.73 -43.97 5.80
C THR A 134 2.88 -42.77 5.36
N LEU A 135 1.76 -42.51 6.02
CA LEU A 135 0.89 -41.37 5.73
C LEU A 135 1.61 -40.02 5.88
N SER A 136 2.41 -39.82 6.93
CA SER A 136 3.18 -38.59 7.16
C SER A 136 4.17 -38.32 6.02
N HIS A 137 4.84 -39.38 5.53
CA HIS A 137 5.74 -39.27 4.38
C HIS A 137 4.99 -38.96 3.09
N LEU A 138 3.80 -39.54 2.86
CA LEU A 138 2.95 -39.20 1.71
C LEU A 138 2.49 -37.73 1.74
N CYS A 139 2.20 -37.17 2.92
CA CYS A 139 1.84 -35.77 3.10
C CYS A 139 2.95 -34.76 2.74
N LEU A 140 4.18 -35.21 2.50
CA LEU A 140 5.23 -34.37 1.92
C LEU A 140 4.91 -33.95 0.47
N GLU A 141 3.97 -34.63 -0.20
CA GLU A 141 3.41 -34.23 -1.49
C GLU A 141 1.99 -33.68 -1.33
N TYR A 142 1.76 -32.43 -1.76
CA TYR A 142 0.49 -31.71 -1.56
C TYR A 142 -0.76 -32.47 -2.06
N SER A 143 -0.64 -33.25 -3.14
CA SER A 143 -1.75 -34.09 -3.64
C SER A 143 -2.32 -35.03 -2.58
N SER A 144 -1.48 -35.53 -1.68
CA SER A 144 -1.89 -36.47 -0.63
C SER A 144 -2.59 -35.81 0.54
N ILE A 145 -2.35 -34.51 0.76
CA ILE A 145 -3.09 -33.70 1.73
C ILE A 145 -4.56 -33.64 1.29
N ASN A 146 -4.80 -33.32 0.01
CA ASN A 146 -6.15 -33.26 -0.56
C ASN A 146 -6.87 -34.62 -0.46
N GLU A 147 -6.23 -35.72 -0.88
CA GLU A 147 -6.83 -37.06 -0.81
C GLU A 147 -7.21 -37.47 0.63
N LEU A 148 -6.39 -37.09 1.63
CA LEU A 148 -6.69 -37.35 3.04
C LEU A 148 -7.80 -36.45 3.61
N ILE A 149 -7.94 -35.22 3.13
CA ILE A 149 -9.05 -34.31 3.46
C ILE A 149 -10.36 -34.85 2.88
N GLU A 150 -10.38 -35.27 1.61
CA GLU A 150 -11.53 -35.90 0.96
C GLU A 150 -11.97 -37.18 1.69
N HIS A 151 -11.01 -37.99 2.14
CA HIS A 151 -11.27 -39.17 2.97
C HIS A 151 -11.69 -38.88 4.42
N LYS A 152 -11.78 -37.61 4.84
CA LYS A 152 -12.12 -37.18 6.20
C LYS A 152 -11.27 -37.87 7.27
N CYS A 153 -9.95 -37.83 7.11
CA CYS A 153 -9.02 -38.53 8.00
C CYS A 153 -9.05 -38.09 9.48
N LEU A 154 -9.43 -36.83 9.79
CA LEU A 154 -9.23 -36.27 11.14
C LEU A 154 -9.93 -37.06 12.28
N PRO A 155 -11.22 -37.48 12.18
CA PRO A 155 -11.83 -38.36 13.19
C PRO A 155 -11.14 -39.72 13.41
N ILE A 156 -10.30 -40.17 12.47
CA ILE A 156 -9.48 -41.38 12.62
C ILE A 156 -8.12 -41.03 13.27
N LEU A 157 -7.55 -39.88 12.93
CA LEU A 157 -6.25 -39.42 13.45
C LEU A 157 -6.33 -38.93 14.91
N ILE A 158 -7.39 -38.22 15.31
CA ILE A 158 -7.49 -37.67 16.69
C ILE A 158 -7.44 -38.78 17.77
N PRO A 159 -8.13 -39.93 17.64
CA PRO A 159 -7.94 -41.06 18.56
C PRO A 159 -6.49 -41.56 18.70
N CYS A 160 -5.70 -41.55 17.62
CA CYS A 160 -4.31 -42.01 17.64
C CYS A 160 -3.39 -41.11 18.49
N LEU A 161 -3.75 -39.84 18.67
CA LEU A 161 -3.06 -38.93 19.60
C LEU A 161 -3.13 -39.39 21.06
N LYS A 162 -4.13 -40.21 21.42
CA LYS A 162 -4.29 -40.79 22.76
C LYS A 162 -3.66 -42.18 22.91
N SER A 163 -2.84 -42.63 21.94
CA SER A 163 -2.03 -43.85 22.09
C SER A 163 -1.01 -43.70 23.23
N SER A 164 -0.68 -44.82 23.89
CA SER A 164 0.43 -44.93 24.83
C SER A 164 1.81 -44.93 24.17
N ASP A 165 1.86 -45.07 22.84
CA ASP A 165 3.10 -45.13 22.07
C ASP A 165 3.47 -43.72 21.53
N PRO A 166 4.61 -43.14 21.95
CA PRO A 166 5.00 -41.79 21.55
C PRO A 166 5.33 -41.68 20.06
N ASP A 167 5.75 -42.75 19.39
CA ASP A 167 6.05 -42.73 17.96
C ASP A 167 4.76 -42.73 17.13
N VAL A 168 3.70 -43.41 17.61
CA VAL A 168 2.34 -43.28 17.06
C VAL A 168 1.82 -41.85 17.20
N GLN A 169 1.96 -41.25 18.40
CA GLN A 169 1.57 -39.86 18.65
C GLN A 169 2.32 -38.90 17.72
N LYS A 170 3.66 -38.95 17.71
CA LYS A 170 4.52 -38.07 16.92
C LYS A 170 4.25 -38.20 15.41
N ASN A 171 4.09 -39.41 14.88
CA ASN A 171 3.81 -39.58 13.44
C ASN A 171 2.40 -39.11 13.08
N THR A 172 1.41 -39.25 13.99
CA THR A 172 0.06 -38.70 13.82
C THR A 172 0.09 -37.17 13.82
N LEU A 173 0.85 -36.56 14.72
CA LEU A 173 1.05 -35.11 14.78
C LEU A 173 1.73 -34.57 13.52
N ASP A 174 2.72 -35.29 12.95
CA ASP A 174 3.32 -34.89 11.67
C ASP A 174 2.29 -34.85 10.52
N ILE A 175 1.37 -35.82 10.46
CA ILE A 175 0.25 -35.79 9.50
C ILE A 175 -0.58 -34.52 9.72
N LEU A 176 -1.03 -34.26 10.96
CA LEU A 176 -1.83 -33.08 11.29
C LEU A 176 -1.12 -31.76 10.93
N TYR A 177 0.17 -31.66 11.25
CA TYR A 177 1.00 -30.50 10.93
C TYR A 177 1.08 -30.26 9.42
N MET A 178 1.18 -31.31 8.61
CA MET A 178 1.17 -31.21 7.15
C MET A 178 -0.22 -30.87 6.59
N LEU A 179 -1.29 -31.48 7.11
CA LEU A 179 -2.67 -31.23 6.67
C LEU A 179 -3.07 -29.75 6.83
N LEU A 180 -2.68 -29.10 7.95
CA LEU A 180 -3.03 -27.71 8.26
C LEU A 180 -2.34 -26.65 7.36
N GLN A 181 -1.50 -27.07 6.42
CA GLN A 181 -1.06 -26.22 5.31
C GLN A 181 -2.26 -25.83 4.44
N ASP A 182 -3.17 -26.77 4.20
CA ASP A 182 -4.46 -26.48 3.59
C ASP A 182 -5.36 -25.73 4.58
N PHE A 183 -6.17 -24.80 4.07
CA PHE A 183 -7.08 -24.02 4.89
C PHE A 183 -8.35 -24.79 5.25
N GLU A 184 -8.79 -25.75 4.44
CA GLU A 184 -9.99 -26.56 4.69
C GLU A 184 -9.81 -27.51 5.88
N ALA A 185 -8.59 -28.01 6.11
CA ALA A 185 -8.26 -28.88 7.24
C ALA A 185 -8.46 -28.21 8.61
N ARG A 186 -8.36 -26.88 8.68
CA ARG A 186 -8.40 -26.11 9.95
C ARG A 186 -9.77 -26.18 10.63
N PRO A 187 -10.91 -25.78 10.00
CA PRO A 187 -12.22 -25.95 10.61
C PRO A 187 -12.59 -27.42 10.85
N MET A 188 -12.07 -28.35 10.04
CA MET A 188 -12.28 -29.78 10.26
C MET A 188 -11.59 -30.30 11.54
N LEU A 189 -10.44 -29.73 11.94
CA LEU A 189 -9.78 -30.05 13.21
C LEU A 189 -10.65 -29.68 14.43
N LYS A 190 -11.35 -28.53 14.34
CA LYS A 190 -12.35 -28.13 15.34
C LYS A 190 -13.55 -29.09 15.35
N ALA A 191 -14.06 -29.45 14.18
CA ALA A 191 -15.21 -30.34 14.04
C ALA A 191 -14.94 -31.80 14.48
N ALA A 192 -13.67 -32.21 14.51
CA ALA A 192 -13.21 -33.51 15.00
C ALA A 192 -12.78 -33.50 16.48
N GLU A 193 -13.11 -32.44 17.24
CA GLU A 193 -12.79 -32.28 18.67
C GLU A 193 -11.27 -32.39 19.00
N GLY A 194 -10.41 -32.16 18.00
CA GLY A 194 -8.97 -32.38 18.13
C GLY A 194 -8.24 -31.36 19.00
N LEU A 195 -8.84 -30.19 19.24
CA LEU A 195 -8.19 -29.10 19.98
C LEU A 195 -7.94 -29.45 21.45
N GLU A 196 -8.90 -30.09 22.12
CA GLU A 196 -8.76 -30.49 23.53
C GLU A 196 -7.64 -31.53 23.69
N THR A 197 -7.63 -32.54 22.81
CA THR A 197 -6.59 -33.57 22.78
C THR A 197 -5.20 -32.98 22.50
N LEU A 198 -5.10 -31.94 21.67
CA LEU A 198 -3.84 -31.24 21.44
C LEU A 198 -3.41 -30.39 22.65
N ILE A 199 -4.34 -29.78 23.40
CA ILE A 199 -4.02 -29.08 24.65
C ILE A 199 -3.49 -30.06 25.71
N GLU A 200 -4.11 -31.24 25.85
CA GLU A 200 -3.64 -32.30 26.76
C GLU A 200 -2.17 -32.68 26.48
N LEU A 201 -1.78 -32.76 25.21
CA LEU A 201 -0.41 -33.12 24.79
C LEU A 201 0.66 -32.05 25.04
N LEU A 202 0.29 -30.81 25.38
CA LEU A 202 1.25 -29.78 25.81
C LEU A 202 1.99 -30.15 27.09
N VAL A 203 1.41 -31.04 27.92
CA VAL A 203 1.99 -31.53 29.18
C VAL A 203 2.69 -32.90 29.00
N SER A 204 2.90 -33.35 27.76
CA SER A 204 3.59 -34.60 27.45
C SER A 204 5.02 -34.66 28.02
N GLU A 205 5.48 -35.81 28.48
CA GLU A 205 6.87 -35.98 28.97
C GLU A 205 7.93 -35.90 27.86
N TYR A 206 7.51 -35.84 26.58
CA TYR A 206 8.37 -35.80 25.41
C TYR A 206 8.41 -34.40 24.78
N PRO A 207 9.52 -33.64 24.88
CA PRO A 207 9.61 -32.27 24.32
C PRO A 207 9.34 -32.17 22.82
N VAL A 208 9.68 -33.22 22.05
CA VAL A 208 9.40 -33.31 20.61
C VAL A 208 7.90 -33.29 20.32
N ILE A 209 7.08 -33.88 21.19
CA ILE A 209 5.62 -33.85 21.08
C ILE A 209 5.10 -32.46 21.42
N GLN A 210 5.60 -31.84 22.50
CA GLN A 210 5.21 -30.49 22.91
C GLN A 210 5.47 -29.44 21.80
N ASP A 211 6.68 -29.42 21.23
CA ASP A 211 7.05 -28.50 20.14
C ASP A 211 6.20 -28.71 18.88
N LEU A 212 5.96 -29.97 18.49
CA LEU A 212 5.16 -30.29 17.32
C LEU A 212 3.68 -29.89 17.50
N VAL A 213 3.13 -30.07 18.70
CA VAL A 213 1.80 -29.58 19.08
C VAL A 213 1.73 -28.04 19.02
N LEU A 214 2.73 -27.33 19.52
CA LEU A 214 2.79 -25.87 19.42
C LEU A 214 2.88 -25.39 17.96
N LYS A 215 3.65 -26.08 17.11
CA LYS A 215 3.73 -25.82 15.66
C LYS A 215 2.40 -26.09 14.94
N ILE A 216 1.66 -27.11 15.35
CA ILE A 216 0.28 -27.38 14.91
C ILE A 216 -0.64 -26.22 15.30
N PHE A 217 -0.62 -25.78 16.56
CA PHE A 217 -1.41 -24.62 16.99
C PHE A 217 -1.01 -23.34 16.27
N ALA A 218 0.28 -23.10 16.02
CA ALA A 218 0.76 -21.92 15.30
C ALA A 218 0.24 -21.87 13.85
N ARG A 219 0.04 -23.03 13.19
CA ARG A 219 -0.64 -23.12 11.89
C ARG A 219 -2.17 -23.03 12.00
N ALA A 220 -2.77 -23.72 12.95
CA ALA A 220 -4.23 -23.75 13.11
C ALA A 220 -4.81 -22.38 13.47
N THR A 221 -4.12 -21.61 14.32
CA THR A 221 -4.56 -20.29 14.81
C THR A 221 -4.50 -19.16 13.77
N TYR A 222 -4.01 -19.40 12.54
CA TYR A 222 -4.27 -18.47 11.44
C TYR A 222 -5.78 -18.39 11.13
N ASP A 223 -6.53 -19.47 11.36
CA ASP A 223 -7.99 -19.51 11.20
C ASP A 223 -8.72 -18.85 12.38
N SER A 224 -9.79 -18.08 12.09
CA SER A 224 -10.56 -17.36 13.12
C SER A 224 -11.50 -18.26 13.92
N LEU A 225 -12.01 -19.36 13.36
CA LEU A 225 -12.89 -20.31 14.05
C LEU A 225 -12.11 -21.14 15.07
N ILE A 226 -10.82 -21.39 14.81
CA ILE A 226 -9.88 -22.01 15.74
C ILE A 226 -9.55 -21.07 16.90
N ARG A 227 -9.20 -19.80 16.61
CA ARG A 227 -8.94 -18.80 17.66
C ARG A 227 -10.14 -18.61 18.58
N ALA A 228 -11.35 -18.51 18.02
CA ALA A 228 -12.58 -18.45 18.80
C ALA A 228 -12.76 -19.70 19.69
N ALA A 229 -12.53 -20.91 19.17
CA ALA A 229 -12.64 -22.14 19.95
C ALA A 229 -11.64 -22.17 21.14
N LEU A 230 -10.39 -21.80 20.89
CA LEU A 230 -9.34 -21.77 21.91
C LEU A 230 -9.60 -20.72 22.99
N ARG A 231 -10.18 -19.57 22.63
CA ARG A 231 -10.68 -18.58 23.59
C ARG A 231 -11.81 -19.17 24.43
N ASP A 232 -12.79 -19.82 23.81
CA ASP A 232 -13.94 -20.41 24.51
C ASP A 232 -13.51 -21.55 25.47
N MET A 233 -12.36 -22.19 25.20
CA MET A 233 -11.69 -23.18 26.06
C MET A 233 -10.75 -22.57 27.13
N ASN A 234 -10.57 -21.25 27.18
CA ASN A 234 -9.54 -20.55 27.95
C ASN A 234 -8.09 -21.06 27.71
N ALA A 235 -7.81 -21.58 26.53
CA ALA A 235 -6.54 -22.25 26.21
C ALA A 235 -5.31 -21.31 26.20
N LEU A 236 -5.51 -19.98 26.23
CA LEU A 236 -4.43 -19.00 26.28
C LEU A 236 -3.50 -19.22 27.49
N ASP A 237 -4.06 -19.61 28.64
CA ASP A 237 -3.28 -19.80 29.87
C ASP A 237 -2.26 -20.95 29.73
N ALA A 238 -2.61 -22.03 29.02
CA ALA A 238 -1.70 -23.15 28.77
C ALA A 238 -0.44 -22.71 27.98
N PHE A 239 -0.60 -21.84 26.98
CA PHE A 239 0.54 -21.30 26.21
C PHE A 239 1.36 -20.29 27.03
N VAL A 240 0.68 -19.48 27.84
CA VAL A 240 1.28 -18.51 28.76
C VAL A 240 2.07 -19.19 29.87
N ASP A 241 1.64 -20.34 30.36
CA ASP A 241 2.36 -21.09 31.40
C ASP A 241 3.62 -21.76 30.85
N ILE A 242 3.63 -22.21 29.58
CA ILE A 242 4.85 -22.69 28.92
C ILE A 242 5.95 -21.62 28.91
N ILE A 243 5.62 -20.36 28.55
CA ILE A 243 6.58 -19.24 28.60
C ILE A 243 6.88 -18.77 30.04
N GLY A 244 6.04 -19.17 30.99
CA GLY A 244 6.23 -18.99 32.44
C GLY A 244 7.23 -19.97 33.08
N VAL A 245 7.74 -20.96 32.33
CA VAL A 245 8.69 -21.97 32.83
C VAL A 245 10.07 -21.76 32.17
N PRO A 246 11.11 -21.32 32.93
CA PRO A 246 12.46 -21.08 32.40
C PRO A 246 13.14 -22.29 31.77
N GLU A 247 12.73 -23.50 32.11
CA GLU A 247 13.29 -24.74 31.60
C GLU A 247 12.88 -25.03 30.14
N PHE A 248 11.80 -24.41 29.64
CA PHE A 248 11.18 -24.65 28.33
C PHE A 248 11.68 -23.69 27.21
N ASN A 249 12.89 -23.15 27.32
CA ASN A 249 13.45 -22.16 26.39
C ASN A 249 13.46 -22.60 24.91
N ASP A 250 13.51 -23.91 24.65
CA ASP A 250 13.48 -24.52 23.33
C ASP A 250 12.10 -24.41 22.65
N ILE A 251 11.02 -24.42 23.43
CA ILE A 251 9.64 -24.33 22.94
C ILE A 251 8.96 -22.98 23.15
N HIS A 252 9.59 -22.05 23.88
CA HIS A 252 9.08 -20.67 24.09
C HIS A 252 8.77 -19.96 22.76
N VAL A 253 9.64 -20.08 21.75
CA VAL A 253 9.43 -19.48 20.42
C VAL A 253 8.14 -20.00 19.76
N SER A 254 7.94 -21.32 19.76
CA SER A 254 6.73 -21.97 19.24
C SER A 254 5.48 -21.50 20.01
N SER A 255 5.55 -21.37 21.34
CA SER A 255 4.43 -20.87 22.17
C SER A 255 4.12 -19.38 21.95
N LEU A 256 5.13 -18.51 21.90
CA LEU A 256 4.97 -17.07 21.63
C LEU A 256 4.29 -16.82 20.27
N GLN A 257 4.55 -17.66 19.26
CA GLN A 257 3.86 -17.58 17.97
C GLN A 257 2.36 -17.94 18.06
N VAL A 258 1.99 -18.91 18.91
CA VAL A 258 0.58 -19.22 19.19
C VAL A 258 -0.10 -18.07 19.92
N ILE A 259 0.54 -17.56 20.99
CA ILE A 259 0.06 -16.41 21.76
C ILE A 259 -0.15 -15.22 20.83
N ALA A 260 0.82 -14.90 19.97
CA ALA A 260 0.69 -13.80 19.01
C ALA A 260 -0.56 -13.93 18.13
N ASN A 261 -0.81 -15.11 17.57
CA ASN A 261 -2.02 -15.35 16.78
C ASN A 261 -3.32 -15.20 17.61
N LEU A 262 -3.33 -15.64 18.87
CA LEU A 262 -4.49 -15.51 19.76
C LEU A 262 -4.78 -14.04 20.15
N LEU A 263 -3.76 -13.18 20.26
CA LEU A 263 -3.92 -11.76 20.61
C LEU A 263 -4.51 -10.87 19.49
N ASP A 264 -4.80 -11.42 18.32
CA ASP A 264 -5.71 -10.77 17.36
C ASP A 264 -7.16 -10.65 17.91
N ASP A 265 -7.52 -11.49 18.89
CA ASP A 265 -8.81 -11.46 19.57
C ASP A 265 -8.74 -10.56 20.82
N VAL A 266 -9.62 -9.57 20.89
CA VAL A 266 -9.65 -8.56 21.95
C VAL A 266 -9.90 -9.18 23.32
N GLU A 267 -10.70 -10.24 23.38
CA GLU A 267 -11.02 -10.90 24.66
C GLU A 267 -9.85 -11.76 25.15
N CYS A 268 -9.03 -12.33 24.26
CA CYS A 268 -7.74 -12.94 24.62
C CYS A 268 -6.78 -11.92 25.21
N VAL A 269 -6.70 -10.70 24.65
CA VAL A 269 -5.88 -9.61 25.21
C VAL A 269 -6.39 -9.21 26.61
N LYS A 270 -7.71 -9.01 26.78
CA LYS A 270 -8.33 -8.71 28.09
C LYS A 270 -8.06 -9.79 29.13
N HIS A 271 -8.12 -11.07 28.75
CA HIS A 271 -7.80 -12.21 29.62
C HIS A 271 -6.33 -12.22 30.05
N LEU A 272 -5.39 -12.04 29.10
CA LEU A 272 -3.95 -11.94 29.39
C LEU A 272 -3.63 -10.86 30.44
N ILE A 273 -4.38 -9.76 30.41
CA ILE A 273 -4.24 -8.63 31.33
C ILE A 273 -4.89 -8.94 32.69
N SER A 274 -6.12 -9.49 32.70
CA SER A 274 -6.86 -9.76 33.94
C SER A 274 -6.18 -10.78 34.84
N GLN A 275 -5.45 -11.75 34.25
CA GLN A 275 -4.63 -12.73 34.96
C GLN A 275 -3.24 -12.21 35.37
N GLY A 276 -2.87 -10.96 35.02
CA GLY A 276 -1.53 -10.41 35.24
C GLY A 276 -0.44 -11.00 34.32
N SER A 277 -0.81 -11.94 33.44
CA SER A 277 0.05 -12.69 32.55
C SER A 277 0.79 -11.85 31.50
N LEU A 278 0.36 -10.61 31.24
CA LEU A 278 1.09 -9.67 30.38
C LEU A 278 2.56 -9.49 30.82
N GLN A 279 2.86 -9.54 32.12
CA GLN A 279 4.25 -9.44 32.61
C GLN A 279 5.12 -10.65 32.22
N LYS A 280 4.54 -11.86 32.09
CA LYS A 280 5.24 -13.05 31.56
C LYS A 280 5.64 -12.83 30.09
N LEU A 281 4.79 -12.17 29.30
CA LEU A 281 5.08 -11.82 27.91
C LEU A 281 6.17 -10.72 27.81
N LEU A 282 6.06 -9.65 28.62
CA LEU A 282 7.01 -8.53 28.61
C LEU A 282 8.40 -8.88 29.19
N HIS A 283 8.52 -10.01 29.90
CA HIS A 283 9.81 -10.57 30.33
C HIS A 283 10.81 -10.70 29.15
N PHE A 284 10.35 -11.25 28.03
CA PHE A 284 11.19 -11.53 26.86
C PHE A 284 11.78 -10.27 26.21
N ILE A 285 11.15 -9.10 26.41
CA ILE A 285 11.70 -7.83 25.92
C ILE A 285 12.71 -7.25 26.92
N THR A 286 12.37 -7.28 28.22
CA THR A 286 13.07 -6.54 29.27
C THR A 286 14.23 -7.29 29.93
N ASP A 287 14.35 -8.60 29.68
CA ASP A 287 15.37 -9.50 30.24
C ASP A 287 15.37 -9.58 31.79
N ARG A 288 14.30 -9.10 32.44
CA ARG A 288 14.15 -9.03 33.91
C ARG A 288 13.53 -10.30 34.48
N GLN A 289 14.23 -11.06 35.31
CA GLN A 289 13.66 -12.26 35.97
C GLN A 289 12.36 -11.93 36.72
N VAL A 290 11.24 -12.57 36.33
CA VAL A 290 9.90 -12.41 36.94
C VAL A 290 9.56 -13.59 37.86
N TYR A 291 10.29 -14.70 37.76
CA TYR A 291 9.94 -15.98 38.38
C TYR A 291 10.11 -15.98 39.91
N ASN A 292 9.03 -16.27 40.65
CA ASN A 292 9.12 -16.53 42.09
C ASN A 292 9.60 -17.97 42.35
N GLU A 293 10.39 -18.18 43.41
CA GLU A 293 10.84 -19.53 43.82
C GLU A 293 9.68 -20.48 44.23
N SER A 294 8.45 -19.99 44.34
CA SER A 294 7.23 -20.78 44.54
C SER A 294 6.81 -21.53 43.29
N ASP A 295 6.93 -20.88 42.12
CA ASP A 295 6.26 -21.30 40.89
C ASP A 295 7.04 -22.45 40.23
N ILE A 296 8.37 -22.41 40.38
CA ILE A 296 9.34 -23.45 39.96
C ILE A 296 9.07 -24.80 40.66
N LYS A 297 8.44 -24.81 41.85
CA LYS A 297 8.32 -26.03 42.68
C LYS A 297 7.12 -26.91 42.33
N VAL A 298 6.05 -26.36 41.74
CA VAL A 298 4.75 -27.06 41.60
C VAL A 298 4.84 -28.29 40.68
N ASN A 299 5.66 -28.25 39.63
CA ASN A 299 5.79 -29.35 38.66
C ASN A 299 6.91 -30.36 39.02
N SER A 300 7.71 -30.09 40.05
CA SER A 300 8.89 -30.92 40.39
C SER A 300 8.58 -32.22 41.15
N THR A 301 7.34 -32.42 41.62
CA THR A 301 6.97 -33.50 42.56
C THR A 301 6.51 -34.81 41.93
N VAL A 302 6.43 -34.94 40.59
CA VAL A 302 5.89 -36.15 39.93
C VAL A 302 6.97 -37.14 39.48
N GLN A 303 8.20 -36.69 39.18
CA GLN A 303 9.24 -37.53 38.54
C GLN A 303 10.30 -38.18 39.47
N GLN A 304 9.99 -38.47 40.75
CA GLN A 304 10.90 -39.25 41.62
C GLN A 304 10.21 -40.33 42.48
N GLN A 305 9.74 -41.41 41.85
CA GLN A 305 9.78 -42.75 42.44
C GLN A 305 10.21 -43.79 41.40
N GLY A 306 11.47 -44.25 41.48
CA GLY A 306 11.91 -45.40 40.68
C GLY A 306 13.38 -45.42 40.26
N LYS A 307 14.33 -45.58 41.20
CA LYS A 307 15.53 -46.41 40.97
C LYS A 307 16.33 -46.70 42.24
N ASP A 308 16.82 -47.93 42.30
CA ASP A 308 17.44 -48.53 43.49
C ASP A 308 18.85 -48.06 43.83
N LYS A 309 19.18 -48.18 45.11
CA LYS A 309 20.51 -47.93 45.66
C LYS A 309 21.44 -49.12 45.40
N ASN A 310 22.45 -48.96 44.54
CA ASN A 310 23.77 -49.58 44.79
C ASN A 310 24.87 -49.09 43.83
N THR A 311 25.85 -48.32 44.34
CA THR A 311 27.27 -48.75 44.49
C THR A 311 28.17 -47.60 44.96
N LYS A 312 29.35 -47.96 45.49
CA LYS A 312 30.25 -47.05 46.23
C LYS A 312 31.32 -46.41 45.35
N GLY A 313 31.22 -45.09 45.19
CA GLY A 313 32.27 -44.05 45.30
C GLY A 313 33.71 -44.22 44.77
N ARG A 314 34.27 -43.08 44.34
CA ARG A 314 35.68 -42.72 44.62
C ARG A 314 35.88 -41.19 44.68
N LYS A 315 36.80 -40.76 45.55
CA LYS A 315 37.13 -39.34 45.81
C LYS A 315 38.08 -38.76 44.74
N ALA A 316 38.00 -37.44 44.52
CA ALA A 316 39.21 -36.61 44.40
C ALA A 316 38.92 -35.12 44.69
N SER A 317 39.68 -34.52 45.61
CA SER A 317 39.85 -33.09 45.86
C SER A 317 41.06 -32.93 46.82
N PRO A 318 41.58 -31.73 47.12
CA PRO A 318 41.90 -30.58 46.26
C PRO A 318 43.35 -30.05 46.51
N LYS A 319 43.81 -29.08 45.71
CA LYS A 319 44.91 -28.13 46.04
C LYS A 319 44.54 -26.76 45.43
N LYS A 320 44.38 -25.62 46.11
CA LYS A 320 44.87 -25.06 47.39
C LYS A 320 46.29 -24.44 47.32
N GLY A 321 46.32 -23.13 47.56
CA GLY A 321 47.48 -22.24 47.70
C GLY A 321 46.93 -20.80 47.73
N ASP A 322 46.40 -20.35 48.86
CA ASP A 322 47.09 -19.51 49.87
C ASP A 322 47.42 -18.10 49.34
N LYS A 323 47.19 -16.96 50.01
CA LYS A 323 46.63 -16.51 51.30
C LYS A 323 47.41 -15.23 51.65
N LYS A 324 46.73 -14.10 51.91
CA LYS A 324 46.83 -13.25 53.13
C LYS A 324 46.09 -11.91 52.91
N LYS A 325 45.15 -11.55 53.79
CA LYS A 325 45.29 -10.55 54.88
C LYS A 325 45.90 -9.21 54.39
N GLY A 326 45.23 -8.05 54.39
CA GLY A 326 43.87 -7.66 54.82
C GLY A 326 43.86 -6.63 55.96
N ASN A 327 42.96 -5.63 55.95
CA ASN A 327 42.31 -5.03 57.14
C ASN A 327 41.14 -4.09 56.75
N LYS A 328 40.33 -3.70 57.73
CA LYS A 328 39.06 -2.96 57.63
C LYS A 328 39.19 -1.45 57.29
N GLY A 329 38.13 -0.90 56.71
CA GLY A 329 37.81 0.54 56.64
C GLY A 329 36.61 0.78 55.72
N GLU A 330 35.50 1.32 56.23
CA GLU A 330 34.25 1.54 55.50
C GLU A 330 34.30 2.82 54.64
N THR A 331 33.69 2.81 53.45
CA THR A 331 32.49 3.64 53.10
C THR A 331 32.12 3.54 51.62
N ASP A 332 30.81 3.62 51.36
CA ASP A 332 30.09 3.95 50.12
C ASP A 332 30.52 3.38 48.74
N GLY A 333 29.67 2.47 48.26
CA GLY A 333 28.55 3.03 47.48
C GLY A 333 28.71 3.10 45.96
N LYS A 334 29.46 2.19 45.35
CA LYS A 334 29.24 1.82 43.94
C LYS A 334 29.01 0.31 43.84
N LYS A 335 27.76 -0.08 43.54
CA LYS A 335 27.53 -1.34 42.84
C LYS A 335 27.73 -1.06 41.36
N ASP A 336 28.81 -1.58 40.81
CA ASP A 336 28.99 -1.61 39.37
C ASP A 336 27.82 -2.40 38.76
N GLU A 337 27.19 -1.82 37.74
CA GLU A 337 26.27 -2.55 36.88
C GLU A 337 27.10 -3.54 36.05
N GLU A 338 27.29 -4.75 36.58
CA GLU A 338 27.84 -5.85 35.80
C GLU A 338 26.98 -6.04 34.55
N LYS A 339 27.63 -5.90 33.40
CA LYS A 339 27.05 -5.95 32.07
C LYS A 339 26.57 -7.36 31.76
N LEU A 340 25.39 -7.71 32.26
CA LEU A 340 24.68 -8.96 31.97
C LEU A 340 24.45 -9.06 30.46
N LEU A 341 25.12 -10.03 29.80
CA LEU A 341 24.83 -10.35 28.41
C LEU A 341 23.40 -10.90 28.30
N SER A 342 22.72 -10.52 27.22
CA SER A 342 21.35 -10.90 26.88
C SER A 342 21.16 -12.42 26.86
N ASN A 343 20.18 -12.93 27.61
CA ASN A 343 19.96 -14.36 27.78
C ASN A 343 18.74 -14.92 27.02
N THR A 344 17.95 -14.05 26.37
CA THR A 344 16.79 -14.40 25.53
C THR A 344 17.16 -14.40 24.04
N LEU A 345 16.65 -15.35 23.27
CA LEU A 345 16.86 -15.43 21.82
C LEU A 345 16.23 -14.23 21.07
N PRO A 346 16.85 -13.70 19.99
CA PRO A 346 16.25 -12.65 19.15
C PRO A 346 14.87 -13.03 18.62
N ASP A 347 14.67 -14.30 18.23
CA ASP A 347 13.38 -14.82 17.77
C ASP A 347 12.28 -14.66 18.83
N ALA A 348 12.60 -14.92 20.11
CA ALA A 348 11.65 -14.73 21.19
C ALA A 348 11.25 -13.25 21.35
N LYS A 349 12.20 -12.31 21.18
CA LYS A 349 11.90 -10.87 21.14
C LYS A 349 11.01 -10.50 19.95
N ILE A 350 11.29 -11.07 18.77
CA ILE A 350 10.49 -10.87 17.55
C ILE A 350 9.06 -11.37 17.73
N HIS A 351 8.84 -12.60 18.18
CA HIS A 351 7.49 -13.15 18.39
C HIS A 351 6.73 -12.43 19.50
N THR A 352 7.42 -11.99 20.56
CA THR A 352 6.83 -11.14 21.61
C THR A 352 6.37 -9.79 21.04
N CYS A 353 7.19 -9.13 20.24
CA CYS A 353 6.80 -7.88 19.58
C CYS A 353 5.64 -8.10 18.58
N ASN A 354 5.62 -9.21 17.85
CA ASN A 354 4.49 -9.57 16.98
C ASN A 354 3.18 -9.79 17.77
N ALA A 355 3.25 -10.35 18.98
CA ALA A 355 2.10 -10.47 19.87
C ALA A 355 1.59 -9.10 20.33
N LEU A 356 2.49 -8.19 20.70
CA LEU A 356 2.15 -6.81 21.04
C LEU A 356 1.58 -6.03 19.85
N MET A 357 2.10 -6.24 18.63
CA MET A 357 1.61 -5.61 17.41
C MET A 357 0.14 -5.96 17.16
N ARG A 358 -0.21 -7.25 17.24
CA ARG A 358 -1.57 -7.76 17.05
C ARG A 358 -2.51 -7.26 18.13
N ALA A 359 -2.06 -7.28 19.39
CA ALA A 359 -2.79 -6.68 20.50
C ALA A 359 -3.03 -5.17 20.28
N ALA A 360 -2.06 -4.42 19.77
CA ALA A 360 -2.15 -2.96 19.57
C ALA A 360 -3.09 -2.51 18.43
N CYS A 361 -3.59 -3.42 17.59
CA CYS A 361 -4.50 -3.12 16.48
C CYS A 361 -5.91 -2.61 16.91
N LYS A 362 -6.18 -2.40 18.20
CA LYS A 362 -7.46 -1.92 18.75
C LYS A 362 -7.24 -0.79 19.75
N GLU A 363 -8.16 0.18 19.79
CA GLU A 363 -8.01 1.35 20.67
C GLU A 363 -8.08 0.99 22.16
N GLU A 364 -8.96 0.07 22.55
CA GLU A 364 -9.13 -0.38 23.94
C GLU A 364 -7.83 -0.97 24.51
N THR A 365 -7.15 -1.80 23.72
CA THR A 365 -5.93 -2.51 24.12
C THR A 365 -4.71 -1.60 24.11
N ARG A 366 -4.61 -0.63 23.19
CA ARG A 366 -3.54 0.39 23.18
C ARG A 366 -3.42 1.13 24.52
N LYS A 367 -4.54 1.46 25.17
CA LYS A 367 -4.56 2.09 26.51
C LYS A 367 -3.92 1.20 27.57
N ILE A 368 -4.16 -0.11 27.51
CA ILE A 368 -3.64 -1.04 28.52
C ILE A 368 -2.16 -1.37 28.29
N LEU A 369 -1.71 -1.38 27.03
CA LEU A 369 -0.28 -1.46 26.70
C LEU A 369 0.47 -0.20 27.17
N HIS A 370 -0.15 0.98 27.09
CA HIS A 370 0.36 2.22 27.64
C HIS A 370 0.48 2.19 29.17
N ASP A 371 -0.55 1.71 29.88
CA ASP A 371 -0.52 1.54 31.35
C ASP A 371 0.60 0.57 31.81
N ALA A 372 1.01 -0.36 30.94
CA ALA A 372 2.14 -1.27 31.15
C ALA A 372 3.51 -0.68 30.72
N ASP A 373 3.57 0.58 30.28
CA ASP A 373 4.78 1.32 29.84
C ASP A 373 5.56 0.59 28.73
N VAL A 374 4.82 -0.10 27.84
CA VAL A 374 5.36 -0.91 26.72
C VAL A 374 6.18 -0.06 25.76
N GLU A 375 5.85 1.22 25.59
CA GLU A 375 6.60 2.19 24.80
C GLU A 375 8.06 2.29 25.24
N ARG A 376 8.35 2.28 26.55
CA ARG A 376 9.73 2.29 27.05
C ARG A 376 10.49 1.03 26.61
N MET A 377 9.81 -0.11 26.64
CA MET A 377 10.40 -1.40 26.29
C MET A 377 10.72 -1.46 24.79
N LEU A 378 9.80 -1.00 23.94
CA LEU A 378 9.97 -0.96 22.49
C LEU A 378 11.05 0.06 22.06
N VAL A 379 11.06 1.27 22.65
CA VAL A 379 12.08 2.29 22.35
C VAL A 379 13.49 1.78 22.73
N ALA A 380 13.64 1.00 23.82
CA ALA A 380 14.89 0.34 24.14
C ALA A 380 15.32 -0.68 23.06
N LEU A 381 14.38 -1.47 22.52
CA LEU A 381 14.67 -2.43 21.44
C LEU A 381 15.11 -1.77 20.13
N LEU A 382 14.82 -0.49 19.88
CA LEU A 382 15.31 0.23 18.69
C LEU A 382 16.85 0.38 18.67
N SER A 383 17.53 0.14 19.79
CA SER A 383 19.00 0.11 19.90
C SER A 383 19.59 -1.31 20.05
N HIS A 384 18.79 -2.36 19.83
CA HIS A 384 19.22 -3.76 19.94
C HIS A 384 20.25 -4.12 18.85
N GLU A 385 21.14 -5.09 19.11
CA GLU A 385 22.17 -5.49 18.14
C GLU A 385 21.54 -6.13 16.89
N ASP A 386 20.61 -7.06 17.08
CA ASP A 386 19.85 -7.69 16.00
C ASP A 386 18.95 -6.71 15.22
N GLU A 387 18.96 -6.83 13.90
CA GLU A 387 18.25 -5.98 12.95
C GLU A 387 16.74 -6.26 12.92
N GLY A 388 16.35 -7.55 13.00
CA GLY A 388 14.96 -7.99 12.98
C GLY A 388 14.20 -7.54 14.23
N VAL A 389 14.82 -7.65 15.39
CA VAL A 389 14.29 -7.11 16.66
C VAL A 389 14.04 -5.60 16.57
N ARG A 390 14.99 -4.83 16.01
CA ARG A 390 14.81 -3.38 15.79
C ARG A 390 13.67 -3.10 14.81
N ALA A 391 13.59 -3.83 13.70
CA ALA A 391 12.57 -3.64 12.67
C ALA A 391 11.16 -3.94 13.19
N VAL A 392 10.95 -5.06 13.88
CA VAL A 392 9.63 -5.42 14.44
C VAL A 392 9.25 -4.45 15.56
N SER A 393 10.18 -4.03 16.43
CA SER A 393 9.88 -3.00 17.45
C SER A 393 9.35 -1.70 16.84
N ALA A 394 9.98 -1.21 15.76
CA ALA A 394 9.50 -0.04 15.04
C ALA A 394 8.12 -0.26 14.39
N GLN A 395 7.79 -1.46 13.93
CA GLN A 395 6.44 -1.79 13.44
C GLN A 395 5.39 -1.74 14.56
N VAL A 396 5.69 -2.25 15.76
CA VAL A 396 4.79 -2.11 16.94
C VAL A 396 4.59 -0.64 17.28
N ILE A 397 5.67 0.16 17.28
CA ILE A 397 5.60 1.61 17.50
C ILE A 397 4.70 2.30 16.46
N ALA A 398 4.75 1.90 15.19
CA ALA A 398 3.88 2.46 14.15
C ALA A 398 2.39 2.23 14.46
N VAL A 399 2.02 1.03 14.95
CA VAL A 399 0.62 0.71 15.35
C VAL A 399 0.21 1.44 16.63
N LEU A 400 1.09 1.49 17.65
CA LEU A 400 0.83 2.24 18.89
C LEU A 400 0.63 3.74 18.62
N SER A 401 1.31 4.28 17.61
CA SER A 401 1.23 5.70 17.21
C SER A 401 -0.12 6.14 16.65
N GLU A 402 -1.10 5.25 16.50
CA GLU A 402 -2.52 5.63 16.34
C GLU A 402 -3.14 6.22 17.63
N SER A 403 -2.43 6.15 18.77
CA SER A 403 -2.79 6.80 20.03
C SER A 403 -1.90 8.01 20.27
N ALA A 404 -2.46 9.21 20.37
CA ALA A 404 -1.70 10.43 20.67
C ALA A 404 -0.91 10.31 21.99
N VAL A 405 -1.48 9.65 23.00
CA VAL A 405 -0.82 9.41 24.30
C VAL A 405 0.44 8.54 24.13
N CYS A 406 0.37 7.52 23.27
CA CYS A 406 1.52 6.66 22.96
C CYS A 406 2.54 7.41 22.09
N GLN A 407 2.10 8.23 21.13
CA GLN A 407 2.99 9.09 20.33
C GLN A 407 3.84 10.01 21.24
N ASP A 408 3.18 10.76 22.13
CA ASP A 408 3.84 11.68 23.05
C ASP A 408 4.81 10.92 23.98
N ARG A 409 4.38 9.77 24.51
CA ARG A 409 5.24 8.91 25.34
C ARG A 409 6.49 8.41 24.58
N ILE A 410 6.35 7.99 23.33
CA ILE A 410 7.47 7.52 22.50
C ILE A 410 8.43 8.67 22.19
N ALA A 411 7.91 9.90 22.04
CA ALA A 411 8.72 11.12 21.88
C ALA A 411 9.51 11.47 23.15
N GLU A 412 8.87 11.46 24.33
CA GLU A 412 9.54 11.65 25.65
C GLU A 412 10.73 10.71 25.85
N LEU A 413 10.59 9.46 25.37
CA LEU A 413 11.59 8.41 25.47
C LEU A 413 12.72 8.52 24.43
N GLY A 414 12.67 9.51 23.52
CA GLY A 414 13.67 9.73 22.47
C GLY A 414 13.51 8.83 21.23
N GLY A 415 12.37 8.14 21.09
CA GLY A 415 12.07 7.25 19.96
C GLY A 415 12.31 7.86 18.57
N PRO A 416 11.90 9.12 18.30
CA PRO A 416 12.13 9.75 17.00
C PRO A 416 13.60 9.79 16.56
N GLU A 417 14.57 9.88 17.48
CA GLU A 417 16.00 9.85 17.11
C GLU A 417 16.40 8.51 16.51
N LEU A 418 16.00 7.42 17.18
CA LEU A 418 16.39 6.06 16.84
C LEU A 418 15.73 5.64 15.52
N LEU A 419 14.48 6.05 15.30
CA LEU A 419 13.77 5.84 14.03
C LEU A 419 14.38 6.66 12.88
N ILE A 420 14.79 7.91 13.11
CA ILE A 420 15.56 8.70 12.12
C ILE A 420 16.86 7.97 11.77
N ARG A 421 17.56 7.40 12.76
CA ARG A 421 18.77 6.58 12.51
C ARG A 421 18.46 5.35 11.66
N MET A 422 17.34 4.66 11.91
CA MET A 422 16.89 3.51 11.11
C MET A 422 16.59 3.88 9.65
N THR A 423 16.00 5.05 9.37
CA THR A 423 15.76 5.49 7.97
C THR A 423 17.04 5.74 7.15
N ARG A 424 18.20 5.84 7.81
CA ARG A 424 19.51 5.98 7.18
C ARG A 424 20.27 4.65 7.03
N SER A 425 19.68 3.53 7.41
CA SER A 425 20.28 2.20 7.20
C SER A 425 20.25 1.79 5.72
N ASP A 426 21.27 1.05 5.30
CA ASP A 426 21.31 0.37 3.99
C ASP A 426 20.36 -0.84 3.94
N HIS A 427 19.95 -1.37 5.11
CA HIS A 427 19.07 -2.53 5.21
C HIS A 427 17.59 -2.14 4.99
N ARG A 428 17.00 -2.70 3.92
CA ARG A 428 15.65 -2.39 3.42
C ARG A 428 14.57 -2.52 4.49
N GLU A 429 14.51 -3.65 5.18
CA GLU A 429 13.46 -3.92 6.19
C GLU A 429 13.51 -2.92 7.36
N LEU A 430 14.72 -2.66 7.87
CA LEU A 430 14.95 -1.72 8.96
C LEU A 430 14.60 -0.27 8.55
N LYS A 431 15.01 0.14 7.35
CA LYS A 431 14.68 1.45 6.78
C LYS A 431 13.17 1.62 6.53
N SER A 432 12.49 0.55 6.11
CA SER A 432 11.04 0.50 5.91
C SER A 432 10.27 0.67 7.22
N ALA A 433 10.65 -0.11 8.25
CA ALA A 433 10.05 -0.03 9.57
C ALA A 433 10.26 1.36 10.21
N GLY A 434 11.48 1.92 10.12
CA GLY A 434 11.78 3.27 10.62
C GLY A 434 10.98 4.37 9.93
N ALA A 435 10.84 4.31 8.60
CA ALA A 435 10.07 5.29 7.82
C ALA A 435 8.57 5.21 8.12
N THR A 436 8.03 3.99 8.25
CA THR A 436 6.62 3.74 8.60
C THR A 436 6.30 4.23 10.01
N ALA A 437 7.18 3.97 10.98
CA ALA A 437 7.05 4.45 12.35
C ALA A 437 7.08 5.98 12.46
N LEU A 438 7.99 6.67 11.75
CA LEU A 438 8.02 8.14 11.70
C LEU A 438 6.80 8.73 11.02
N ALA A 439 6.29 8.11 9.96
CA ALA A 439 5.04 8.52 9.32
C ALA A 439 3.85 8.45 10.30
N ALA A 440 3.75 7.37 11.08
CA ALA A 440 2.71 7.21 12.09
C ALA A 440 2.86 8.21 13.26
N LEU A 441 4.06 8.36 13.83
CA LEU A 441 4.35 9.30 14.93
C LEU A 441 4.11 10.78 14.57
N THR A 442 4.36 11.16 13.32
CA THR A 442 4.14 12.54 12.84
C THR A 442 2.68 12.82 12.44
N THR A 443 1.83 11.79 12.35
CA THR A 443 0.44 11.96 11.93
C THR A 443 -0.36 12.64 13.04
N GLY A 444 -0.78 13.89 12.81
CA GLY A 444 -1.58 14.69 13.75
C GLY A 444 -0.82 15.30 14.93
N ASN A 445 0.50 15.05 15.06
CA ASN A 445 1.29 15.48 16.22
C ASN A 445 2.34 16.53 15.84
N GLY A 446 1.97 17.81 15.97
CA GLY A 446 2.85 18.94 15.67
C GLY A 446 4.11 19.01 16.53
N SER A 447 4.09 18.47 17.76
CA SER A 447 5.26 18.37 18.65
C SER A 447 6.35 17.51 18.02
N ILE A 448 5.97 16.33 17.55
CA ILE A 448 6.87 15.37 16.94
C ILE A 448 7.32 15.86 15.56
N CYS A 449 6.44 16.49 14.78
CA CYS A 449 6.84 17.17 13.54
C CYS A 449 7.97 18.19 13.80
N ARG A 450 7.82 19.04 14.81
CA ARG A 450 8.86 20.01 15.23
C ARG A 450 10.15 19.32 15.67
N GLU A 451 10.07 18.25 16.46
CA GLU A 451 11.24 17.50 16.89
C GLU A 451 12.01 16.91 15.70
N VAL A 452 11.33 16.14 14.84
CA VAL A 452 11.91 15.51 13.64
C VAL A 452 12.53 16.55 12.69
N ALA A 453 11.87 17.70 12.50
CA ALA A 453 12.38 18.80 11.68
C ALA A 453 13.47 19.67 12.35
N SER A 454 13.69 19.51 13.66
CA SER A 454 14.75 20.21 14.42
C SER A 454 16.04 19.40 14.51
N ARG A 455 15.95 18.07 14.47
CA ARG A 455 17.09 17.17 14.55
C ARG A 455 17.95 17.24 13.28
N ASN A 456 19.28 17.25 13.47
CA ASN A 456 20.23 17.32 12.36
C ASN A 456 19.95 16.20 11.33
N SER A 457 19.78 16.62 10.07
CA SER A 457 19.49 15.75 8.93
C SER A 457 18.17 14.95 9.05
N GLY A 458 17.21 15.35 9.89
CA GLY A 458 15.92 14.65 10.01
C GLY A 458 15.12 14.67 8.70
N ILE A 459 14.96 15.85 8.10
CA ILE A 459 14.33 16.02 6.78
C ILE A 459 15.15 15.30 5.69
N GLU A 460 16.48 15.41 5.70
CA GLU A 460 17.36 14.72 4.75
C GLU A 460 17.24 13.19 4.81
N ALA A 461 17.03 12.63 6.01
CA ALA A 461 16.80 11.20 6.19
C ALA A 461 15.50 10.75 5.49
N LEU A 462 14.41 11.51 5.65
CA LEU A 462 13.15 11.25 4.98
C LEU A 462 13.24 11.46 3.46
N LEU A 463 14.02 12.43 2.99
CA LEU A 463 14.31 12.61 1.56
C LEU A 463 15.08 11.41 0.99
N SER A 464 15.99 10.80 1.77
CA SER A 464 16.70 9.56 1.39
C SER A 464 15.80 8.32 1.30
N CYS A 465 14.53 8.42 1.70
CA CYS A 465 13.54 7.37 1.48
C CYS A 465 12.85 7.46 0.11
N LEU A 466 13.01 8.56 -0.65
CA LEU A 466 12.32 8.79 -1.92
C LEU A 466 13.02 8.19 -3.16
N HIS A 467 13.88 7.19 -2.98
CA HIS A 467 14.60 6.55 -4.08
C HIS A 467 13.79 5.42 -4.71
N ILE A 468 13.56 5.49 -6.02
CA ILE A 468 12.75 4.53 -6.78
C ILE A 468 13.65 3.69 -7.66
N SER A 469 13.72 2.39 -7.37
CA SER A 469 14.32 1.40 -8.28
C SER A 469 13.78 -0.02 -8.08
N ASP A 470 12.87 -0.25 -7.13
CA ASP A 470 12.47 -1.60 -6.71
C ASP A 470 11.07 -1.60 -6.05
N PRO A 471 10.11 -2.44 -6.47
CA PRO A 471 8.80 -2.55 -5.80
C PRO A 471 8.88 -3.08 -4.35
N GLU A 472 9.96 -3.75 -3.93
CA GLU A 472 10.16 -4.12 -2.52
C GLU A 472 10.37 -2.90 -1.60
N VAL A 473 10.66 -1.72 -2.18
CA VAL A 473 11.03 -0.48 -1.48
C VAL A 473 9.83 0.50 -1.38
N ASP A 474 8.64 0.09 -1.81
CA ASP A 474 7.40 0.91 -1.76
C ASP A 474 7.11 1.48 -0.37
N LEU A 475 7.17 0.65 0.68
CA LEU A 475 6.87 1.07 2.05
C LEU A 475 7.85 2.14 2.58
N ILE A 476 9.12 2.09 2.16
CA ILE A 476 10.12 3.12 2.46
C ILE A 476 9.70 4.44 1.83
N THR A 477 9.38 4.41 0.53
CA THR A 477 8.97 5.60 -0.24
C THR A 477 7.68 6.20 0.33
N VAL A 478 6.69 5.36 0.63
CA VAL A 478 5.41 5.75 1.24
C VAL A 478 5.60 6.36 2.63
N GLY A 479 6.41 5.75 3.50
CA GLY A 479 6.71 6.31 4.82
C GLY A 479 7.40 7.67 4.73
N GLY A 480 8.40 7.81 3.84
CA GLY A 480 9.07 9.08 3.59
C GLY A 480 8.12 10.17 3.08
N LEU A 481 7.29 9.86 2.08
CA LEU A 481 6.29 10.79 1.52
C LEU A 481 5.26 11.24 2.58
N VAL A 482 4.72 10.31 3.38
CA VAL A 482 3.72 10.63 4.41
C VAL A 482 4.34 11.48 5.53
N ALA A 483 5.52 11.11 6.03
CA ALA A 483 6.21 11.89 7.06
C ALA A 483 6.55 13.31 6.58
N LEU A 484 7.08 13.46 5.35
CA LEU A 484 7.33 14.79 4.76
C LEU A 484 6.05 15.61 4.56
N THR A 485 4.95 14.96 4.19
CA THR A 485 3.63 15.63 4.06
C THR A 485 3.15 16.12 5.42
N ASN A 486 3.22 15.30 6.47
CA ASN A 486 2.86 15.67 7.84
C ASN A 486 3.69 16.86 8.35
N LEU A 487 5.01 16.84 8.13
CA LEU A 487 5.92 17.94 8.46
C LEU A 487 5.67 19.22 7.65
N ALA A 488 5.09 19.12 6.44
CA ALA A 488 4.70 20.28 5.65
C ALA A 488 3.32 20.84 6.02
N LEU A 489 2.41 20.00 6.52
CA LEU A 489 1.11 20.44 7.01
C LEU A 489 1.26 21.28 8.29
N GLU A 490 2.13 20.89 9.22
CA GLU A 490 2.49 21.65 10.43
C GLU A 490 3.14 23.01 10.07
N GLU A 491 2.50 24.10 10.49
CA GLU A 491 2.87 25.48 10.11
C GLU A 491 4.29 25.85 10.53
N SER A 492 4.71 25.41 11.73
CA SER A 492 6.02 25.75 12.30
C SER A 492 7.21 25.07 11.59
N THR A 493 6.98 23.94 10.93
CA THR A 493 8.01 23.16 10.23
C THR A 493 8.00 23.35 8.73
N ARG A 494 6.84 23.73 8.16
CA ARG A 494 6.64 23.97 6.72
C ARG A 494 7.79 24.73 6.02
N PRO A 495 8.30 25.88 6.51
CA PRO A 495 9.34 26.62 5.79
C PRO A 495 10.64 25.83 5.63
N LYS A 496 11.02 25.01 6.62
CA LYS A 496 12.22 24.16 6.56
C LYS A 496 12.06 23.03 5.56
N VAL A 497 10.87 22.43 5.49
CA VAL A 497 10.56 21.33 4.57
C VAL A 497 10.54 21.83 3.13
N LEU A 498 9.83 22.93 2.86
CA LEU A 498 9.75 23.52 1.52
C LEU A 498 11.10 24.01 0.99
N HIS A 499 12.02 24.44 1.86
CA HIS A 499 13.38 24.79 1.47
C HIS A 499 14.23 23.58 1.05
N ALA A 500 13.98 22.40 1.64
CA ALA A 500 14.75 21.17 1.37
C ALA A 500 14.17 20.30 0.25
N VAL A 501 12.86 20.35 0.02
CA VAL A 501 12.18 19.52 -0.99
C VAL A 501 12.40 20.08 -2.40
N THR A 502 12.65 19.17 -3.36
CA THR A 502 12.73 19.51 -4.78
C THR A 502 11.77 18.66 -5.60
N ALA A 503 11.22 19.23 -6.68
CA ALA A 503 10.30 18.52 -7.56
C ALA A 503 10.96 17.32 -8.27
N LYS A 504 12.30 17.32 -8.38
CA LYS A 504 13.12 16.20 -8.91
C LYS A 504 12.92 14.89 -8.15
N LEU A 505 12.59 14.95 -6.85
CA LEU A 505 12.33 13.75 -6.04
C LEU A 505 10.87 13.28 -6.15
N LEU A 506 9.92 14.20 -6.35
CA LEU A 506 8.48 13.87 -6.36
C LEU A 506 7.99 13.38 -7.73
N VAL A 507 8.44 13.95 -8.85
CA VAL A 507 7.96 13.53 -10.19
C VAL A 507 8.21 12.04 -10.46
N PRO A 508 9.38 11.44 -10.12
CA PRO A 508 9.56 10.00 -10.22
C PRO A 508 8.53 9.20 -9.40
N THR A 509 8.14 9.66 -8.20
CA THR A 509 7.20 8.92 -7.33
C THR A 509 5.78 8.85 -7.89
N LEU A 510 5.38 9.85 -8.69
CA LEU A 510 4.13 9.83 -9.46
C LEU A 510 4.15 8.78 -10.58
N ASN A 511 5.33 8.42 -11.09
CA ASN A 511 5.51 7.48 -12.19
C ASN A 511 5.88 6.05 -11.71
N SER A 512 5.79 5.77 -10.40
CA SER A 512 5.97 4.42 -9.85
C SER A 512 4.92 3.44 -10.40
N SER A 513 5.25 2.15 -10.48
CA SER A 513 4.29 1.07 -10.77
C SER A 513 3.30 0.84 -9.62
N SER A 514 3.62 1.31 -8.42
CA SER A 514 2.83 1.06 -7.22
C SER A 514 1.73 2.09 -7.00
N VAL A 515 0.49 1.60 -6.97
CA VAL A 515 -0.73 2.35 -6.68
C VAL A 515 -0.64 3.09 -5.33
N LEU A 516 -0.03 2.47 -4.31
CA LEU A 516 0.12 3.09 -3.00
C LEU A 516 1.07 4.28 -3.08
N THR A 517 2.26 4.08 -3.67
CA THR A 517 3.27 5.13 -3.89
C THR A 517 2.71 6.27 -4.73
N GLN A 518 2.03 5.99 -5.86
CA GLN A 518 1.35 7.00 -6.69
C GLN A 518 0.35 7.85 -5.89
N SER A 519 -0.50 7.20 -5.07
CA SER A 519 -1.53 7.91 -4.29
C SER A 519 -0.91 8.85 -3.24
N LYS A 520 0.13 8.39 -2.54
CA LYS A 520 0.82 9.20 -1.51
C LYS A 520 1.70 10.27 -2.12
N ALA A 521 2.29 10.02 -3.29
CA ALA A 521 3.04 11.02 -4.05
C ALA A 521 2.15 12.17 -4.50
N ALA A 522 0.96 11.87 -5.06
CA ALA A 522 0.01 12.89 -5.46
C ALA A 522 -0.52 13.70 -4.25
N LEU A 523 -0.76 13.05 -3.09
CA LEU A 523 -1.06 13.78 -1.84
C LEU A 523 0.11 14.66 -1.40
N ALA A 524 1.35 14.17 -1.43
CA ALA A 524 2.53 14.96 -1.05
C ALA A 524 2.69 16.21 -1.93
N VAL A 525 2.43 16.11 -3.24
CA VAL A 525 2.43 17.26 -4.16
C VAL A 525 1.48 18.38 -3.70
N THR A 526 0.31 18.07 -3.13
CA THR A 526 -0.66 19.11 -2.66
C THR A 526 -0.06 20.06 -1.61
N SER A 527 0.89 19.58 -0.82
CA SER A 527 1.45 20.26 0.36
C SER A 527 2.90 20.69 0.16
N LEU A 528 3.65 20.01 -0.72
CA LEU A 528 5.07 20.24 -0.97
C LEU A 528 5.35 21.09 -2.22
N ILE A 529 4.46 21.11 -3.21
CA ILE A 529 4.60 21.93 -4.42
C ILE A 529 3.60 23.09 -4.36
N CYS A 530 3.97 24.14 -3.62
CA CYS A 530 3.16 25.34 -3.44
C CYS A 530 3.91 26.66 -3.69
N GLU A 531 5.24 26.67 -3.61
CA GLU A 531 6.03 27.88 -3.90
C GLU A 531 6.21 28.07 -5.42
N PRO A 532 6.11 29.30 -5.98
CA PRO A 532 6.17 29.55 -7.43
C PRO A 532 7.38 28.93 -8.14
N HIS A 533 8.57 28.99 -7.52
CA HIS A 533 9.78 28.36 -8.05
C HIS A 533 9.67 26.82 -8.09
N THR A 534 9.09 26.19 -7.05
CA THR A 534 8.88 24.73 -7.03
C THR A 534 7.80 24.29 -8.02
N ILE A 535 6.75 25.09 -8.20
CA ILE A 535 5.71 24.87 -9.22
C ILE A 535 6.34 24.92 -10.61
N GLN A 536 7.13 25.96 -10.91
CA GLN A 536 7.84 26.09 -12.20
C GLN A 536 8.79 24.91 -12.45
N GLN A 537 9.55 24.46 -11.44
CA GLN A 537 10.41 23.28 -11.55
C GLN A 537 9.60 22.00 -11.79
N PHE A 538 8.46 21.81 -11.09
CA PHE A 538 7.57 20.66 -11.26
C PHE A 538 6.95 20.62 -12.67
N ILE A 539 6.60 21.78 -13.22
CA ILE A 539 6.14 21.94 -14.61
C ILE A 539 7.24 21.52 -15.59
N GLN A 540 8.46 22.07 -15.45
CA GLN A 540 9.60 21.77 -16.32
C GLN A 540 9.98 20.28 -16.35
N LEU A 541 9.75 19.57 -15.25
CA LEU A 541 10.00 18.13 -15.13
C LEU A 541 8.84 17.24 -15.64
N GLY A 542 7.78 17.84 -16.20
CA GLY A 542 6.62 17.10 -16.73
C GLY A 542 5.64 16.61 -15.66
N GLY A 543 5.72 17.12 -14.43
CA GLY A 543 4.88 16.67 -13.31
C GLY A 543 3.37 16.85 -13.54
N ILE A 544 2.96 17.86 -14.30
CA ILE A 544 1.55 18.04 -14.71
C ILE A 544 1.10 16.87 -15.60
N SER A 545 1.92 16.45 -16.57
CA SER A 545 1.61 15.31 -17.45
C SER A 545 1.47 14.01 -16.66
N SER A 546 2.34 13.77 -15.67
CA SER A 546 2.20 12.65 -14.74
C SER A 546 0.87 12.69 -13.98
N LEU A 547 0.46 13.83 -13.42
CA LEU A 547 -0.82 13.97 -12.71
C LEU A 547 -2.02 13.76 -13.64
N LEU A 548 -1.96 14.22 -14.89
CA LEU A 548 -3.01 14.00 -15.90
C LEU A 548 -3.10 12.55 -16.38
N SER A 549 -2.03 11.76 -16.27
CA SER A 549 -2.10 10.31 -16.40
C SER A 549 -2.78 9.67 -15.17
N LEU A 550 -2.36 10.05 -13.96
CA LEU A 550 -2.90 9.49 -12.71
C LEU A 550 -4.40 9.80 -12.50
N ILE A 551 -4.89 10.96 -12.95
CA ILE A 551 -6.33 11.31 -12.85
C ILE A 551 -7.22 10.41 -13.74
N GLN A 552 -6.63 9.74 -14.74
CA GLN A 552 -7.33 8.76 -15.59
C GLN A 552 -7.26 7.32 -15.02
N SER A 553 -6.52 7.11 -13.92
CA SER A 553 -6.35 5.80 -13.29
C SER A 553 -7.66 5.14 -12.91
N THR A 554 -7.72 3.81 -13.09
CA THR A 554 -8.83 2.96 -12.65
C THR A 554 -8.92 2.91 -11.12
N ASN A 555 -7.79 3.04 -10.41
CA ASN A 555 -7.78 3.08 -8.96
C ASN A 555 -8.38 4.39 -8.42
N ASN A 556 -9.30 4.27 -7.47
CA ASN A 556 -10.07 5.40 -6.94
C ASN A 556 -9.22 6.37 -6.10
N ASP A 557 -8.22 5.86 -5.38
CA ASP A 557 -7.47 6.64 -4.39
C ASP A 557 -6.34 7.41 -5.06
N VAL A 558 -5.64 6.77 -6.01
CA VAL A 558 -4.72 7.45 -6.95
C VAL A 558 -5.45 8.57 -7.68
N ARG A 559 -6.62 8.28 -8.26
CA ARG A 559 -7.40 9.28 -8.99
C ARG A 559 -7.80 10.46 -8.12
N ARG A 560 -8.36 10.21 -6.91
CA ARG A 560 -8.75 11.29 -5.97
C ARG A 560 -7.57 12.14 -5.53
N ALA A 561 -6.43 11.52 -5.22
CA ALA A 561 -5.21 12.22 -4.85
C ALA A 561 -4.70 13.11 -6.01
N ALA A 562 -4.72 12.59 -7.25
CA ALA A 562 -4.39 13.36 -8.44
C ALA A 562 -5.37 14.52 -8.71
N CYS A 563 -6.68 14.31 -8.52
CA CYS A 563 -7.68 15.39 -8.60
C CYS A 563 -7.37 16.52 -7.62
N TRP A 564 -7.03 16.19 -6.36
CA TRP A 564 -6.69 17.19 -5.35
C TRP A 564 -5.36 17.90 -5.67
N ALA A 565 -4.33 17.17 -6.13
CA ALA A 565 -3.07 17.76 -6.58
C ALA A 565 -3.27 18.77 -7.71
N ILE A 566 -4.03 18.41 -8.75
CA ILE A 566 -4.36 19.31 -9.87
C ILE A 566 -5.20 20.50 -9.41
N ALA A 567 -6.18 20.29 -8.52
CA ALA A 567 -6.98 21.38 -7.95
C ALA A 567 -6.13 22.34 -7.11
N SER A 568 -5.15 21.84 -6.35
CA SER A 568 -4.21 22.67 -5.58
C SER A 568 -3.30 23.48 -6.51
N LEU A 569 -2.63 22.82 -7.46
CA LEU A 569 -1.70 23.44 -8.41
C LEU A 569 -2.38 24.49 -9.31
N SER A 570 -3.63 24.26 -9.75
CA SER A 570 -4.38 25.22 -10.56
C SER A 570 -4.78 26.51 -9.80
N SER A 571 -4.43 26.65 -8.52
CA SER A 571 -4.43 27.96 -7.84
C SER A 571 -3.37 28.90 -8.41
N ASP A 572 -2.28 28.35 -8.96
CA ASP A 572 -1.25 29.10 -9.67
C ASP A 572 -1.60 29.26 -11.15
N HIS A 573 -1.44 30.48 -11.66
CA HIS A 573 -1.84 30.85 -13.02
C HIS A 573 -0.96 30.17 -14.10
N VAL A 574 0.33 29.94 -13.84
CA VAL A 574 1.25 29.29 -14.79
C VAL A 574 0.95 27.79 -14.89
N ALA A 575 0.68 27.15 -13.76
CA ALA A 575 0.23 25.77 -13.71
C ALA A 575 -1.14 25.59 -14.38
N ALA A 576 -2.10 26.50 -14.15
CA ALA A 576 -3.42 26.45 -14.78
C ALA A 576 -3.36 26.62 -16.31
N ILE A 577 -2.57 27.55 -16.83
CA ILE A 577 -2.30 27.67 -18.28
C ILE A 577 -1.66 26.40 -18.84
N THR A 578 -0.72 25.80 -18.12
CA THR A 578 -0.02 24.59 -18.59
C THR A 578 -0.95 23.37 -18.59
N LEU A 579 -1.80 23.22 -17.58
CA LEU A 579 -2.91 22.25 -17.57
C LEU A 579 -3.83 22.45 -18.79
N SER A 580 -4.19 23.70 -19.14
CA SER A 580 -5.01 23.98 -20.32
C SER A 580 -4.34 23.56 -21.64
N LYS A 581 -3.00 23.60 -21.73
CA LYS A 581 -2.24 23.24 -22.95
C LYS A 581 -1.98 21.74 -23.09
N LEU A 582 -2.20 20.96 -22.03
CA LEU A 582 -1.96 19.52 -21.97
C LEU A 582 -3.28 18.74 -21.89
N ASP A 583 -4.28 19.10 -22.70
CA ASP A 583 -5.62 18.50 -22.73
C ASP A 583 -6.39 18.49 -21.39
N GLY A 584 -5.93 19.23 -20.37
CA GLY A 584 -6.50 19.20 -19.03
C GLY A 584 -7.97 19.59 -18.99
N ILE A 585 -8.42 20.51 -19.86
CA ILE A 585 -9.84 20.89 -20.00
C ILE A 585 -10.67 19.70 -20.49
N ILE A 586 -10.19 18.96 -21.48
CA ILE A 586 -10.86 17.78 -22.05
C ILE A 586 -10.99 16.72 -20.96
N ILE A 587 -9.87 16.36 -20.32
CA ILE A 587 -9.81 15.31 -19.30
C ILE A 587 -10.72 15.65 -18.11
N LEU A 588 -10.65 16.89 -17.58
CA LEU A 588 -11.46 17.31 -16.44
C LEU A 588 -12.95 17.39 -16.76
N LYS A 589 -13.33 17.83 -17.97
CA LYS A 589 -14.74 17.86 -18.40
C LYS A 589 -15.31 16.45 -18.57
N THR A 590 -14.61 15.55 -19.25
CA THR A 590 -15.04 14.13 -19.38
C THR A 590 -15.15 13.43 -18.01
N LEU A 591 -14.29 13.76 -17.05
CA LEU A 591 -14.42 13.25 -15.68
C LEU A 591 -15.65 13.82 -14.94
N ASN A 592 -15.98 15.11 -15.15
CA ASN A 592 -17.16 15.75 -14.55
C ASN A 592 -18.49 15.29 -15.18
N GLU A 593 -18.48 14.77 -16.40
CA GLU A 593 -19.63 14.11 -17.04
C GLU A 593 -19.88 12.69 -16.49
N SER A 594 -18.89 12.08 -15.82
CA SER A 594 -18.99 10.72 -15.29
C SER A 594 -19.54 10.68 -13.86
N ILE A 595 -20.73 10.06 -13.70
CA ILE A 595 -21.42 9.89 -12.41
C ILE A 595 -20.52 9.27 -11.31
N THR A 596 -19.62 8.35 -11.67
CA THR A 596 -18.77 7.61 -10.71
C THR A 596 -17.37 8.19 -10.53
N ARG A 597 -16.93 9.14 -11.37
CA ARG A 597 -15.57 9.72 -11.32
C ARG A 597 -15.57 11.20 -10.94
N LYS A 598 -16.66 11.92 -11.20
CA LYS A 598 -16.88 13.31 -10.78
C LYS A 598 -16.64 13.50 -9.28
N ASN A 599 -15.98 14.59 -8.89
CA ASN A 599 -15.85 15.02 -7.50
C ASN A 599 -15.63 16.55 -7.42
N ALA A 600 -15.72 17.12 -6.21
CA ALA A 600 -15.58 18.57 -6.01
C ALA A 600 -14.20 19.12 -6.46
N PHE A 601 -13.14 18.32 -6.39
CA PHE A 601 -11.81 18.74 -6.85
C PHE A 601 -11.73 18.80 -8.39
N THR A 602 -12.41 17.91 -9.13
CA THR A 602 -12.45 17.99 -10.60
C THR A 602 -13.31 19.15 -11.10
N GLU A 603 -14.35 19.55 -10.38
CA GLU A 603 -15.11 20.78 -10.67
C GLU A 603 -14.27 22.04 -10.39
N LEU A 604 -13.61 22.11 -9.23
CA LEU A 604 -12.75 23.24 -8.85
C LEU A 604 -11.54 23.39 -9.80
N ALA A 605 -10.90 22.28 -10.15
CA ALA A 605 -9.80 22.26 -11.12
C ALA A 605 -10.26 22.74 -12.50
N LEU A 606 -11.40 22.23 -13.01
CA LEU A 606 -11.93 22.65 -14.31
C LEU A 606 -12.23 24.15 -14.31
N LYS A 607 -12.88 24.66 -13.25
CA LYS A 607 -13.13 26.09 -13.11
C LYS A 607 -11.83 26.90 -13.20
N ARG A 608 -10.83 26.58 -12.38
CA ARG A 608 -9.55 27.31 -12.32
C ARG A 608 -8.77 27.28 -13.64
N VAL A 609 -8.78 26.15 -14.35
CA VAL A 609 -8.13 26.03 -15.66
C VAL A 609 -8.87 26.84 -16.73
N LEU A 610 -10.20 26.96 -16.65
CA LEU A 610 -10.99 27.86 -17.51
C LEU A 610 -10.77 29.34 -17.14
N ASP A 611 -10.73 29.69 -15.85
CA ASP A 611 -10.43 31.05 -15.38
C ASP A 611 -9.04 31.52 -15.86
N ALA A 612 -8.09 30.61 -16.05
CA ALA A 612 -6.77 30.89 -16.64
C ALA A 612 -6.73 30.87 -18.20
N ASN A 613 -7.79 30.42 -18.87
CA ASN A 613 -7.94 30.43 -20.32
C ASN A 613 -9.32 30.95 -20.72
N LEU A 614 -9.47 32.28 -20.72
CA LEU A 614 -10.75 32.94 -20.95
C LEU A 614 -11.34 32.66 -22.35
N MET A 615 -10.51 32.33 -23.35
CA MET A 615 -10.98 31.95 -24.69
C MET A 615 -11.72 30.62 -24.63
N ALA A 616 -11.14 29.61 -23.96
CA ALA A 616 -11.79 28.33 -23.72
C ALA A 616 -13.00 28.48 -22.78
N LYS A 617 -12.90 29.31 -21.72
CA LYS A 617 -14.03 29.63 -20.82
C LYS A 617 -15.23 30.16 -21.60
N PHE A 618 -15.04 31.20 -22.41
CA PHE A 618 -16.14 31.81 -23.16
C PHE A 618 -16.68 30.90 -24.29
N ALA A 619 -15.81 30.14 -24.96
CA ALA A 619 -16.25 29.19 -25.98
C ALA A 619 -17.09 28.03 -25.39
N LEU A 620 -16.68 27.48 -24.24
CA LEU A 620 -17.30 26.29 -23.65
C LEU A 620 -18.49 26.59 -22.72
N THR A 621 -18.50 27.75 -22.06
CA THR A 621 -19.56 28.14 -21.11
C THR A 621 -20.50 29.22 -21.64
N GLY A 622 -20.06 30.00 -22.64
CA GLY A 622 -20.78 31.19 -23.09
C GLY A 622 -20.74 32.35 -22.09
N TYR A 623 -19.91 32.29 -21.04
CA TYR A 623 -19.92 33.24 -19.94
C TYR A 623 -18.51 33.73 -19.58
N LEU A 624 -18.38 35.05 -19.40
CA LEU A 624 -17.29 35.68 -18.67
C LEU A 624 -17.89 36.59 -17.59
N ASP A 625 -17.36 36.53 -16.38
CA ASP A 625 -17.77 37.39 -15.27
C ASP A 625 -17.04 38.74 -15.25
N PHE A 626 -17.35 39.57 -14.25
CA PHE A 626 -16.74 40.88 -14.07
C PHE A 626 -15.27 40.85 -13.61
N THR A 627 -14.72 39.70 -13.21
CA THR A 627 -13.30 39.52 -12.87
C THR A 627 -12.48 38.99 -14.06
N ASP A 628 -13.13 38.34 -15.03
CA ASP A 628 -12.52 37.93 -16.28
C ASP A 628 -12.23 39.16 -17.17
N HIS A 629 -10.97 39.58 -17.28
CA HIS A 629 -10.59 40.68 -18.17
C HIS A 629 -10.08 40.17 -19.52
N ILE A 630 -10.71 40.61 -20.63
CA ILE A 630 -10.29 40.21 -21.98
C ILE A 630 -8.86 40.69 -22.25
N PRO A 631 -7.87 39.80 -22.48
CA PRO A 631 -6.48 40.19 -22.76
C PRO A 631 -6.32 40.84 -24.13
N ASP A 632 -5.15 41.42 -24.40
CA ASP A 632 -4.87 42.12 -25.67
C ASP A 632 -4.85 41.19 -26.89
N VAL A 633 -4.72 39.87 -26.70
CA VAL A 633 -4.95 38.84 -27.73
C VAL A 633 -6.03 37.90 -27.22
N PHE A 634 -7.21 37.96 -27.83
CA PHE A 634 -8.37 37.13 -27.52
C PHE A 634 -9.04 36.69 -28.81
N TYR A 635 -9.58 35.47 -28.85
CA TYR A 635 -10.34 35.00 -30.00
C TYR A 635 -11.60 34.24 -29.57
N ASP A 636 -12.66 34.36 -30.37
CA ASP A 636 -13.91 33.62 -30.21
C ASP A 636 -14.19 32.76 -31.46
N PRO A 637 -14.06 31.43 -31.39
CA PRO A 637 -14.55 30.52 -32.44
C PRO A 637 -16.09 30.38 -32.42
N GLY A 638 -16.75 30.99 -31.42
CA GLY A 638 -18.14 30.80 -31.08
C GLY A 638 -18.33 29.70 -30.04
N GLN A 639 -19.59 29.41 -29.70
CA GLN A 639 -19.90 28.39 -28.70
C GLN A 639 -19.54 26.99 -29.18
N ILE A 640 -18.81 26.25 -28.36
CA ILE A 640 -18.33 24.89 -28.58
C ILE A 640 -18.87 24.00 -27.46
N ASN A 641 -19.44 22.85 -27.83
CA ASN A 641 -20.00 21.90 -26.87
C ASN A 641 -18.98 20.86 -26.41
N ASN A 642 -18.09 20.41 -27.30
CA ASN A 642 -17.08 19.41 -27.02
C ASN A 642 -15.69 20.08 -26.87
N PRO A 643 -15.01 19.98 -25.72
CA PRO A 643 -13.70 20.63 -25.53
C PRO A 643 -12.63 20.17 -26.52
N SER A 644 -12.74 18.99 -27.14
CA SER A 644 -11.83 18.53 -28.20
C SER A 644 -11.98 19.28 -29.53
N GLU A 645 -13.00 20.12 -29.70
CA GLU A 645 -13.21 20.97 -30.89
C GLU A 645 -12.62 22.38 -30.70
N PHE A 646 -12.20 22.74 -29.48
CA PHE A 646 -11.56 24.02 -29.20
C PHE A 646 -10.08 23.95 -29.58
N LEU A 647 -9.66 24.78 -30.53
CA LEU A 647 -8.30 24.82 -31.03
C LEU A 647 -7.56 26.08 -30.53
N SER A 648 -6.23 26.03 -30.59
CA SER A 648 -5.38 27.19 -30.37
C SER A 648 -5.52 28.23 -31.50
N LEU A 649 -5.08 29.45 -31.25
CA LEU A 649 -5.07 30.52 -32.26
C LEU A 649 -4.19 30.16 -33.47
N ASP A 650 -3.13 29.37 -33.27
CA ASP A 650 -2.26 28.87 -34.34
C ASP A 650 -2.99 27.86 -35.22
N GLU A 651 -3.63 26.86 -34.63
CA GLU A 651 -4.41 25.86 -35.37
C GLU A 651 -5.61 26.46 -36.11
N TYR A 652 -6.16 27.59 -35.66
CA TYR A 652 -7.16 28.35 -36.42
C TYR A 652 -6.56 29.23 -37.53
N ASN A 653 -5.33 29.72 -37.35
CA ASN A 653 -4.60 30.50 -38.36
C ASN A 653 -4.14 29.62 -39.54
N ASP A 654 -3.64 28.42 -39.24
CA ASP A 654 -3.08 27.49 -40.22
C ASP A 654 -4.16 26.76 -41.05
N GLN A 655 -5.44 26.90 -40.69
CA GLN A 655 -6.56 26.40 -41.48
C GLN A 655 -6.70 27.19 -42.78
N SER A 656 -6.81 26.47 -43.90
CA SER A 656 -7.25 27.05 -45.17
C SER A 656 -8.61 27.75 -45.03
N VAL A 657 -8.83 28.82 -45.79
CA VAL A 657 -10.11 29.53 -45.85
C VAL A 657 -11.23 28.53 -46.20
N ASN A 658 -12.32 28.55 -45.43
CA ASN A 658 -13.38 27.56 -45.48
C ASN A 658 -14.76 28.18 -45.16
N ASP A 659 -15.83 27.39 -45.25
CA ASP A 659 -17.21 27.86 -45.02
C ASP A 659 -17.71 27.70 -43.57
N ARG A 660 -16.84 27.34 -42.61
CA ARG A 660 -17.21 27.24 -41.19
C ARG A 660 -17.45 28.63 -40.59
N ARG A 661 -17.90 28.72 -39.34
CA ARG A 661 -18.05 30.00 -38.62
C ARG A 661 -16.72 30.79 -38.62
N PRO A 662 -16.71 32.11 -38.90
CA PRO A 662 -15.51 32.94 -38.79
C PRO A 662 -15.03 33.00 -37.33
N ILE A 663 -13.71 33.06 -37.14
CA ILE A 663 -13.09 33.19 -35.82
C ILE A 663 -12.91 34.68 -35.55
N LEU A 664 -13.59 35.23 -34.55
CA LEU A 664 -13.45 36.64 -34.19
C LEU A 664 -12.12 36.84 -33.47
N LEU A 665 -11.34 37.82 -33.88
CA LEU A 665 -10.03 38.15 -33.30
C LEU A 665 -10.03 39.56 -32.70
N ILE A 666 -9.57 39.65 -31.47
CA ILE A 666 -9.13 40.88 -30.81
C ILE A 666 -7.60 40.79 -30.73
N ASN A 667 -6.90 41.72 -31.36
CA ASN A 667 -5.44 41.81 -31.28
C ASN A 667 -5.00 43.29 -31.18
N LEU A 668 -4.69 43.71 -29.96
CA LEU A 668 -4.23 45.05 -29.60
C LEU A 668 -2.70 45.14 -29.46
N GLN A 669 -1.96 44.05 -29.67
CA GLN A 669 -0.50 44.04 -29.57
C GLN A 669 0.14 44.67 -30.81
N LYS A 670 0.67 45.88 -30.66
CA LYS A 670 1.52 46.50 -31.68
C LYS A 670 2.88 45.82 -31.71
N CYS A 671 3.37 45.44 -32.89
CA CYS A 671 4.76 45.07 -33.06
C CYS A 671 5.67 46.27 -32.76
N ILE A 672 6.52 46.14 -31.75
CA ILE A 672 7.62 47.07 -31.51
C ILE A 672 8.71 46.71 -32.53
N ILE A 673 8.69 47.37 -33.68
CA ILE A 673 9.85 47.39 -34.58
C ILE A 673 10.90 48.26 -33.88
N ILE A 674 11.85 47.63 -33.18
CA ILE A 674 13.02 48.33 -32.68
C ILE A 674 13.81 48.81 -33.89
N SER A 675 13.78 50.12 -34.12
CA SER A 675 14.58 50.75 -35.18
C SER A 675 16.06 50.65 -34.79
N PRO A 676 17.00 50.33 -35.71
CA PRO A 676 18.42 50.14 -35.37
C PRO A 676 19.14 51.38 -34.80
N SER A 677 18.46 52.52 -34.70
CA SER A 677 19.03 53.84 -34.38
C SER A 677 19.07 54.19 -32.88
N GLU A 678 18.41 53.44 -31.99
CA GLU A 678 18.32 53.80 -30.56
C GLU A 678 19.26 53.02 -29.62
N CYS A 679 19.97 52.00 -30.12
CA CYS A 679 21.01 51.28 -29.38
C CYS A 679 22.43 51.85 -29.63
N ALA A 680 22.63 53.15 -29.40
CA ALA A 680 23.91 53.82 -29.69
C ALA A 680 24.53 54.61 -28.52
N HIS A 681 24.01 54.55 -27.29
CA HIS A 681 24.62 55.21 -26.13
C HIS A 681 24.47 54.46 -24.79
N SER A 682 25.14 53.31 -24.62
CA SER A 682 25.76 52.90 -23.34
C SER A 682 26.43 51.50 -23.40
N GLN A 683 27.69 51.41 -23.81
CA GLN A 683 28.56 50.31 -23.38
C GLN A 683 30.00 50.79 -23.13
N VAL A 684 30.51 50.48 -21.94
CA VAL A 684 31.92 50.59 -21.55
C VAL A 684 32.33 49.22 -21.01
N SER A 685 33.41 48.64 -21.56
CA SER A 685 34.13 47.41 -21.11
C SER A 685 33.29 46.12 -20.98
N SER A 686 33.73 44.95 -21.46
CA SER A 686 35.07 44.35 -21.28
C SER A 686 35.35 43.20 -22.28
N ASP A 687 36.62 42.81 -22.39
CA ASP A 687 37.15 41.79 -23.31
C ASP A 687 36.65 40.35 -23.08
N ALA A 688 36.51 39.55 -24.16
CA ALA A 688 37.40 38.40 -24.45
C ALA A 688 36.96 37.51 -25.65
N LYS A 689 37.84 37.44 -26.67
CA LYS A 689 38.18 36.27 -27.52
C LYS A 689 37.07 35.39 -28.15
N THR A 690 36.75 35.74 -29.40
CA THR A 690 36.82 34.86 -30.61
C THR A 690 36.72 33.34 -30.46
N ASP A 691 35.71 32.75 -31.10
CA ASP A 691 35.90 31.61 -32.02
C ASP A 691 34.97 31.77 -33.24
N ASP A 692 35.35 31.25 -34.41
CA ASP A 692 34.74 31.60 -35.72
C ASP A 692 33.99 30.42 -36.36
N SER A 693 32.65 30.52 -36.42
CA SER A 693 31.82 29.64 -37.23
C SER A 693 30.62 30.39 -37.83
N ARG A 694 30.87 31.16 -38.88
CA ARG A 694 29.81 31.82 -39.67
C ARG A 694 29.01 30.82 -40.52
N GLN A 695 27.73 30.65 -40.21
CA GLN A 695 26.68 30.42 -41.21
C GLN A 695 25.46 31.28 -40.87
N ASP A 696 24.94 31.94 -41.91
CA ASP A 696 23.95 33.03 -41.95
C ASP A 696 22.93 33.14 -40.80
N ASP A 697 23.18 34.09 -39.90
CA ASP A 697 22.20 34.63 -38.95
C ASP A 697 21.68 36.01 -39.44
N THR A 698 21.24 36.07 -40.71
CA THR A 698 20.61 37.27 -41.28
C THR A 698 19.09 37.21 -41.19
N SER A 699 18.52 38.27 -40.61
CA SER A 699 17.08 38.60 -40.59
C SER A 699 16.17 37.85 -39.60
N ARG A 700 16.37 38.06 -38.30
CA ARG A 700 15.27 38.00 -37.31
C ARG A 700 14.37 39.23 -37.44
N PHE A 701 13.61 39.32 -38.52
CA PHE A 701 12.35 40.07 -38.49
C PHE A 701 11.36 39.26 -37.65
N SER A 702 10.75 39.85 -36.64
CA SER A 702 9.57 39.26 -36.00
C SER A 702 8.41 39.39 -36.98
N GLU A 703 8.10 38.31 -37.71
CA GLU A 703 6.89 38.25 -38.52
C GLU A 703 5.66 38.56 -37.66
N VAL A 704 4.75 39.37 -38.19
CA VAL A 704 3.51 39.75 -37.53
C VAL A 704 2.60 38.53 -37.53
N LYS A 705 2.65 37.73 -36.47
CA LYS A 705 2.00 36.40 -36.40
C LYS A 705 0.49 36.44 -36.62
N TYR A 706 -0.18 37.50 -36.17
CA TYR A 706 -1.60 37.75 -36.40
C TYR A 706 -1.85 39.24 -36.69
N PRO A 707 -2.86 39.61 -37.49
CA PRO A 707 -3.13 41.01 -37.85
C PRO A 707 -3.45 41.86 -36.61
N PHE A 708 -2.81 43.02 -36.49
CA PHE A 708 -3.10 44.03 -35.46
C PHE A 708 -4.35 44.84 -35.85
N ASP A 709 -5.30 45.01 -34.91
CA ASP A 709 -6.55 45.71 -35.14
C ASP A 709 -6.42 47.21 -34.82
N SER A 710 -5.98 47.98 -35.81
CA SER A 710 -5.81 49.43 -35.69
C SER A 710 -7.12 50.17 -35.41
N ALA A 711 -8.23 49.74 -36.04
CA ALA A 711 -9.54 50.35 -35.85
C ALA A 711 -10.03 50.16 -34.41
N LEU A 712 -9.96 48.94 -33.89
CA LEU A 712 -10.31 48.63 -32.50
C LEU A 712 -9.42 49.38 -31.50
N HIS A 713 -8.13 49.50 -31.80
CA HIS A 713 -7.20 50.26 -30.95
C HIS A 713 -7.55 51.75 -30.88
N ASP A 714 -7.92 52.38 -32.00
CA ASP A 714 -8.33 53.78 -32.02
C ASP A 714 -9.69 54.02 -31.35
N TRP A 715 -10.64 53.07 -31.50
CA TRP A 715 -11.89 53.09 -30.74
C TRP A 715 -11.65 52.96 -29.23
N LEU A 716 -10.77 52.06 -28.80
CA LEU A 716 -10.39 51.90 -27.40
C LEU A 716 -9.74 53.18 -26.84
N ASN A 717 -8.81 53.77 -27.59
CA ASN A 717 -8.19 55.05 -27.22
C ASN A 717 -9.23 56.18 -27.09
N THR A 718 -10.30 56.14 -27.90
CA THR A 718 -11.41 57.10 -27.82
C THR A 718 -12.24 56.86 -26.56
N ALA A 719 -12.58 55.60 -26.25
CA ALA A 719 -13.29 55.22 -25.03
C ALA A 719 -12.54 55.67 -23.77
N ILE A 720 -11.24 55.38 -23.67
CA ILE A 720 -10.40 55.76 -22.53
C ILE A 720 -10.35 57.29 -22.37
N LYS A 721 -10.25 58.06 -23.47
CA LYS A 721 -10.17 59.53 -23.41
C LYS A 721 -11.50 60.20 -23.04
N GLN A 722 -12.62 59.64 -23.48
CA GLN A 722 -13.93 60.30 -23.37
C GLN A 722 -14.77 59.80 -22.19
N ILE A 723 -14.64 58.54 -21.79
CA ILE A 723 -15.56 57.87 -20.86
C ILE A 723 -14.95 57.73 -19.46
N THR A 724 -13.67 57.39 -19.35
CA THR A 724 -12.97 57.30 -18.06
C THR A 724 -13.06 58.57 -17.19
N PRO A 725 -13.10 59.81 -17.73
CA PRO A 725 -13.27 61.02 -16.92
C PRO A 725 -14.69 61.26 -16.37
N LEU A 726 -15.69 60.46 -16.73
CA LEU A 726 -17.07 60.64 -16.26
C LEU A 726 -17.22 60.15 -14.82
N ASN A 727 -17.87 60.95 -13.96
CA ASN A 727 -17.97 60.68 -12.52
C ASN A 727 -19.06 59.66 -12.15
N GLU A 728 -20.12 59.53 -12.96
CA GLU A 728 -21.23 58.62 -12.66
C GLU A 728 -21.12 57.31 -13.45
N LEU A 729 -21.27 56.18 -12.74
CA LEU A 729 -21.25 54.83 -13.34
C LEU A 729 -22.31 54.68 -14.44
N LYS A 730 -23.50 55.26 -14.25
CA LYS A 730 -24.60 55.22 -15.23
C LYS A 730 -24.23 55.96 -16.52
N ASP A 731 -23.58 57.13 -16.40
CA ASP A 731 -23.11 57.91 -17.55
C ASP A 731 -21.98 57.17 -18.28
N GLN A 732 -21.04 56.56 -17.54
CA GLN A 732 -19.99 55.71 -18.13
C GLN A 732 -20.59 54.57 -18.97
N ILE A 733 -21.54 53.82 -18.41
CA ILE A 733 -22.22 52.71 -19.11
C ILE A 733 -22.97 53.22 -20.35
N LYS A 734 -23.71 54.32 -20.21
CA LYS A 734 -24.49 54.90 -21.29
C LYS A 734 -23.60 55.36 -22.44
N SER A 735 -22.60 56.20 -22.16
CA SER A 735 -21.65 56.71 -23.15
C SER A 735 -20.84 55.58 -23.80
N LEU A 736 -20.54 54.51 -23.06
CA LEU A 736 -19.88 53.32 -23.64
C LEU A 736 -20.81 52.55 -24.58
N GLY A 737 -22.08 52.38 -24.24
CA GLY A 737 -23.07 51.73 -25.12
C GLY A 737 -23.29 52.53 -26.41
N GLU A 738 -23.43 53.86 -26.30
CA GLU A 738 -23.54 54.78 -27.44
C GLU A 738 -22.28 54.72 -28.34
N LEU A 739 -21.07 54.75 -27.75
CA LEU A 739 -19.81 54.64 -28.50
C LEU A 739 -19.70 53.31 -29.24
N VAL A 740 -19.92 52.17 -28.57
CA VAL A 740 -19.84 50.83 -29.17
C VAL A 740 -20.88 50.67 -30.29
N ALA A 741 -22.09 51.21 -30.13
CA ALA A 741 -23.07 51.22 -31.22
C ALA A 741 -22.58 52.07 -32.40
N SER A 742 -21.97 53.25 -32.17
CA SER A 742 -21.44 54.11 -33.23
C SER A 742 -20.32 53.44 -34.06
N CYS A 743 -19.43 52.66 -33.42
CA CYS A 743 -18.41 51.86 -34.09
C CYS A 743 -19.01 50.80 -35.04
N TYR A 744 -20.23 50.35 -34.77
CA TYR A 744 -20.90 49.23 -35.43
C TYR A 744 -22.16 49.61 -36.22
N GLY A 745 -22.20 50.83 -36.76
CA GLY A 745 -23.24 51.30 -37.67
C GLY A 745 -24.43 52.02 -37.01
N GLY A 746 -24.36 52.29 -35.70
CA GLY A 746 -25.38 53.04 -34.95
C GLY A 746 -26.53 52.19 -34.42
N VAL A 747 -27.68 52.85 -34.20
CA VAL A 747 -28.91 52.24 -33.68
C VAL A 747 -29.51 51.29 -34.73
N VAL A 748 -30.00 50.13 -34.29
CA VAL A 748 -30.68 49.13 -35.12
C VAL A 748 -32.19 49.19 -34.86
N ASN A 749 -32.99 49.29 -35.92
CA ASN A 749 -34.45 49.22 -35.78
C ASN A 749 -34.88 47.80 -35.37
N LYS A 750 -35.79 47.67 -34.39
CA LYS A 750 -36.34 46.36 -33.96
C LYS A 750 -36.87 45.50 -35.12
N ASN A 751 -37.45 46.14 -36.14
CA ASN A 751 -38.00 45.47 -37.33
C ASN A 751 -36.93 44.97 -38.33
N GLU A 752 -35.70 45.49 -38.25
CA GLU A 752 -34.59 45.17 -39.18
C GLU A 752 -33.56 44.24 -38.54
N GLN A 753 -33.84 43.72 -37.33
CA GLN A 753 -32.91 42.93 -36.52
C GLN A 753 -32.39 41.67 -37.25
N PHE A 754 -33.21 41.04 -38.10
CA PHE A 754 -32.81 39.87 -38.90
C PHE A 754 -31.94 40.25 -40.11
N THR A 755 -32.01 41.51 -40.58
CA THR A 755 -31.28 42.04 -41.73
C THR A 755 -29.82 42.33 -41.41
N VAL A 756 -29.46 42.49 -40.12
CA VAL A 756 -28.07 42.71 -39.64
C VAL A 756 -27.20 41.44 -39.72
N ARG A 757 -27.65 40.39 -40.44
CA ARG A 757 -26.85 39.19 -40.74
C ARG A 757 -25.79 39.52 -41.79
N ASN A 758 -24.69 40.09 -41.32
CA ASN A 758 -23.53 40.51 -42.11
C ASN A 758 -22.71 39.36 -42.73
N GLU A 759 -23.26 38.15 -42.85
CA GLU A 759 -22.61 36.92 -43.28
C GLU A 759 -21.86 37.10 -44.62
N LEU A 760 -22.47 37.76 -45.60
CA LEU A 760 -21.85 38.05 -46.91
C LEU A 760 -20.67 39.04 -46.80
N SER A 761 -20.78 40.07 -45.95
CA SER A 761 -19.68 41.02 -45.73
C SER A 761 -18.50 40.38 -44.98
N ILE A 762 -18.77 39.44 -44.06
CA ILE A 762 -17.74 38.73 -43.32
C ILE A 762 -17.07 37.68 -44.22
N ALA A 763 -17.82 37.00 -45.09
CA ALA A 763 -17.26 36.13 -46.13
C ALA A 763 -16.33 36.90 -47.08
N GLN A 764 -16.72 38.12 -47.50
CA GLN A 764 -15.85 39.00 -48.28
C GLN A 764 -14.57 39.37 -47.51
N LEU A 765 -14.64 39.69 -46.22
CA LEU A 765 -13.47 39.96 -45.38
C LEU A 765 -12.53 38.74 -45.29
N ARG A 766 -13.06 37.51 -45.14
CA ARG A 766 -12.23 36.28 -45.13
C ARG A 766 -11.46 36.10 -46.44
N CYS A 767 -12.10 36.32 -47.58
CA CYS A 767 -11.45 36.27 -48.88
C CYS A 767 -10.40 37.38 -49.06
N GLN A 768 -10.65 38.59 -48.57
CA GLN A 768 -9.72 39.72 -48.64
C GLN A 768 -8.49 39.53 -47.74
N LEU A 769 -8.68 38.98 -46.54
CA LEU A 769 -7.61 38.70 -45.58
C LEU A 769 -6.90 37.36 -45.84
N ASN A 770 -7.44 36.52 -46.73
CA ASN A 770 -7.04 35.12 -46.93
C ASN A 770 -6.90 34.33 -45.61
N SER A 771 -7.81 34.56 -44.67
CA SER A 771 -7.77 33.97 -43.33
C SER A 771 -9.17 33.70 -42.77
N ASN A 772 -9.24 32.77 -41.83
CA ASN A 772 -10.43 32.50 -41.01
C ASN A 772 -10.52 33.42 -39.78
N LEU A 773 -9.42 34.11 -39.43
CA LEU A 773 -9.35 35.08 -38.36
C LEU A 773 -9.85 36.45 -38.85
N ILE A 774 -10.88 36.98 -38.19
CA ILE A 774 -11.49 38.28 -38.52
C ILE A 774 -11.24 39.27 -37.38
N PRO A 775 -10.35 40.26 -37.56
CA PRO A 775 -10.22 41.39 -36.64
C PRO A 775 -11.56 42.09 -36.45
N ILE A 776 -12.02 42.16 -35.20
CA ILE A 776 -13.39 42.55 -34.87
C ILE A 776 -13.71 44.01 -35.25
N GLY A 777 -12.70 44.88 -35.33
CA GLY A 777 -12.78 46.28 -35.76
C GLY A 777 -12.94 46.48 -37.27
N LEU A 778 -12.72 45.46 -38.10
CA LEU A 778 -12.98 45.53 -39.55
C LEU A 778 -14.47 45.31 -39.90
N ILE A 779 -15.28 44.85 -38.94
CA ILE A 779 -16.71 44.56 -39.13
C ILE A 779 -17.52 45.86 -39.03
N LYS A 780 -18.17 46.28 -40.12
CA LYS A 780 -18.86 47.60 -40.20
C LYS A 780 -20.24 47.66 -39.55
N GLN A 781 -20.99 46.56 -39.53
CA GLN A 781 -22.25 46.48 -38.76
C GLN A 781 -22.15 45.31 -37.78
N GLY A 782 -22.30 45.62 -36.49
CA GLY A 782 -22.07 44.68 -35.40
C GLY A 782 -23.33 43.89 -35.05
N SER A 783 -23.18 42.58 -34.87
CA SER A 783 -24.18 41.73 -34.24
C SER A 783 -24.21 41.98 -32.72
N PHE A 784 -25.21 41.41 -32.03
CA PHE A 784 -25.25 41.35 -30.56
C PHE A 784 -23.90 40.89 -29.96
N LEU A 785 -23.30 39.84 -30.53
CA LEU A 785 -22.01 39.30 -30.08
C LEU A 785 -20.85 40.28 -30.32
N HIS A 786 -20.77 40.91 -31.50
CA HIS A 786 -19.66 41.84 -31.79
C HIS A 786 -19.70 43.05 -30.86
N ARG A 787 -20.89 43.63 -30.66
CA ARG A 787 -21.08 44.76 -29.77
C ARG A 787 -20.81 44.37 -28.31
N ALA A 788 -21.30 43.22 -27.84
CA ALA A 788 -21.10 42.79 -26.46
C ALA A 788 -19.63 42.44 -26.14
N LEU A 789 -18.88 41.84 -27.09
CA LEU A 789 -17.44 41.59 -26.95
C LEU A 789 -16.64 42.90 -26.84
N VAL A 790 -16.89 43.87 -27.71
CA VAL A 790 -16.19 45.16 -27.68
C VAL A 790 -16.59 45.99 -26.46
N PHE A 791 -17.86 45.95 -26.06
CA PHE A 791 -18.31 46.58 -24.80
C PHE A 791 -17.58 45.99 -23.59
N LYS A 792 -17.51 44.65 -23.47
CA LYS A 792 -16.74 43.98 -22.41
C LYS A 792 -15.25 44.37 -22.44
N LEU A 793 -14.61 44.31 -23.61
CA LEU A 793 -13.20 44.70 -23.78
C LEU A 793 -12.95 46.13 -23.31
N PHE A 794 -13.78 47.09 -23.72
CA PHE A 794 -13.60 48.49 -23.35
C PHE A 794 -13.93 48.72 -21.88
N ALA A 795 -14.97 48.06 -21.35
CA ALA A 795 -15.33 48.08 -19.94
C ALA A 795 -14.17 47.61 -19.06
N ASP A 796 -13.53 46.48 -19.40
CA ASP A 796 -12.35 45.97 -18.70
C ASP A 796 -11.19 46.98 -18.68
N ARG A 797 -10.99 47.73 -19.78
CA ARG A 797 -9.92 48.74 -19.89
C ARG A 797 -10.20 50.05 -19.14
N ILE A 798 -11.48 50.41 -18.93
CA ILE A 798 -11.86 51.61 -18.16
C ILE A 798 -12.21 51.31 -16.69
N GLY A 799 -12.15 50.04 -16.27
CA GLY A 799 -12.46 49.61 -14.89
C GLY A 799 -13.95 49.43 -14.59
N LEU A 800 -14.79 49.24 -15.62
CA LEU A 800 -16.23 49.04 -15.47
C LEU A 800 -16.54 47.53 -15.27
N PRO A 801 -17.08 47.11 -14.10
CA PRO A 801 -17.38 45.71 -13.83
C PRO A 801 -18.57 45.24 -14.69
N THR A 802 -18.29 44.34 -15.64
CA THR A 802 -19.26 43.84 -16.62
C THR A 802 -19.14 42.33 -16.80
N ASN A 803 -20.27 41.63 -16.82
CA ASN A 803 -20.34 40.27 -17.33
C ASN A 803 -20.48 40.31 -18.86
N LEU A 804 -20.11 39.22 -19.54
CA LEU A 804 -20.42 38.94 -20.94
C LEU A 804 -21.11 37.58 -21.03
N ILE A 805 -22.33 37.58 -21.56
CA ILE A 805 -23.17 36.38 -21.64
C ILE A 805 -23.56 36.14 -23.10
N ARG A 806 -23.35 34.91 -23.56
CA ARG A 806 -23.88 34.37 -24.82
C ARG A 806 -25.26 33.78 -24.56
N GLY A 807 -26.29 34.46 -25.05
CA GLY A 807 -27.68 34.02 -24.96
C GLY A 807 -28.07 33.02 -26.06
N THR A 808 -29.37 32.74 -26.15
CA THR A 808 -29.93 31.83 -27.17
C THR A 808 -30.12 32.54 -28.51
N TYR A 809 -30.28 31.76 -29.59
CA TYR A 809 -30.61 32.24 -30.94
C TYR A 809 -29.70 33.36 -31.50
N GLY A 810 -28.43 33.42 -31.07
CA GLY A 810 -27.46 34.43 -31.52
C GLY A 810 -27.52 35.76 -30.76
N ARG A 811 -28.30 35.85 -29.68
CA ARG A 811 -28.23 36.97 -28.73
C ARG A 811 -26.94 36.86 -27.91
N SER A 812 -26.38 37.99 -27.53
CA SER A 812 -25.27 38.11 -26.58
C SER A 812 -25.34 39.51 -25.97
N PHE A 813 -25.01 39.62 -24.69
CA PHE A 813 -25.30 40.83 -23.94
C PHE A 813 -24.33 40.98 -22.76
N ASN A 814 -24.30 42.18 -22.19
CA ASN A 814 -23.54 42.49 -20.99
C ASN A 814 -24.48 42.79 -19.84
N GLU A 815 -24.11 42.31 -18.65
CA GLU A 815 -24.76 42.70 -17.41
C GLU A 815 -23.83 43.56 -16.56
N VAL A 816 -24.42 44.58 -15.93
CA VAL A 816 -23.78 45.50 -14.99
C VAL A 816 -24.54 45.48 -13.68
N MET A 817 -23.81 45.60 -12.57
CA MET A 817 -24.39 45.67 -11.24
C MET A 817 -24.44 47.12 -10.77
N ILE A 818 -25.64 47.63 -10.46
CA ILE A 818 -25.86 49.02 -10.07
C ILE A 818 -26.56 49.06 -8.70
N LYS A 819 -26.08 49.89 -7.79
CA LYS A 819 -26.68 50.07 -6.46
C LYS A 819 -28.04 50.76 -6.61
N SER A 820 -29.09 50.17 -6.04
CA SER A 820 -30.43 50.77 -6.05
C SER A 820 -30.49 51.97 -5.09
N GLU A 821 -31.15 53.05 -5.51
CA GLU A 821 -31.36 54.26 -4.69
C GLU A 821 -32.59 54.15 -3.77
N SER A 822 -33.25 52.98 -3.72
CA SER A 822 -34.49 52.77 -2.99
C SER A 822 -34.30 52.65 -1.47
N ALA A 823 -34.39 53.81 -0.80
CA ALA A 823 -34.81 54.04 0.58
C ALA A 823 -34.26 53.13 1.72
N ARG A 824 -33.29 53.67 2.48
CA ARG A 824 -33.12 53.51 3.94
C ARG A 824 -33.42 52.11 4.54
N THR A 825 -32.54 51.13 4.32
CA THR A 825 -31.89 50.34 5.41
C THR A 825 -30.96 49.24 4.89
N GLN A 826 -31.12 48.76 3.65
CA GLN A 826 -30.18 47.82 3.01
C GLN A 826 -29.89 48.26 1.57
N SER A 827 -28.60 48.38 1.22
CA SER A 827 -28.19 48.73 -0.14
C SER A 827 -28.23 47.49 -1.04
N HIS A 828 -29.39 47.21 -1.62
CA HIS A 828 -29.51 46.16 -2.63
C HIS A 828 -28.90 46.63 -3.95
N SER A 829 -28.02 45.82 -4.53
CA SER A 829 -27.54 46.00 -5.89
C SER A 829 -28.44 45.22 -6.85
N ASP A 830 -28.94 45.90 -7.87
CA ASP A 830 -29.73 45.30 -8.93
C ASP A 830 -28.82 44.98 -10.14
N LEU A 831 -29.13 43.90 -10.85
CA LEU A 831 -28.52 43.58 -12.15
C LEU A 831 -29.32 44.25 -13.28
N TYR A 832 -28.57 44.82 -14.23
CA TYR A 832 -29.11 45.44 -15.43
C TYR A 832 -28.37 44.90 -16.66
N ILE A 833 -29.13 44.60 -17.70
CA ILE A 833 -28.63 44.32 -19.05
C ILE A 833 -28.43 45.65 -19.77
N VAL A 834 -27.31 45.80 -20.48
CA VAL A 834 -27.04 46.97 -21.32
C VAL A 834 -27.59 46.71 -22.72
N ASP A 835 -28.54 47.54 -23.16
CA ASP A 835 -28.95 47.57 -24.56
C ASP A 835 -27.83 48.18 -25.40
N LEU A 836 -27.38 47.45 -26.42
CA LEU A 836 -26.34 47.86 -27.38
C LEU A 836 -26.87 47.92 -28.81
N MET A 837 -28.18 47.71 -29.02
CA MET A 837 -28.80 47.49 -30.33
C MET A 837 -29.92 48.48 -30.61
N PHE A 838 -30.95 48.57 -29.75
CA PHE A 838 -32.18 49.34 -30.04
C PHE A 838 -32.18 50.70 -29.35
N GLU A 839 -31.76 50.76 -28.09
CA GLU A 839 -31.55 52.00 -27.34
C GLU A 839 -30.15 51.95 -26.69
N PRO A 840 -29.06 52.17 -27.47
CA PRO A 840 -27.69 52.00 -26.98
C PRO A 840 -27.40 52.74 -25.68
N GLY A 841 -26.86 52.03 -24.69
CA GLY A 841 -26.56 52.55 -23.37
C GLY A 841 -27.75 52.54 -22.38
N LYS A 842 -28.94 52.11 -22.79
CA LYS A 842 -30.09 51.93 -21.88
C LYS A 842 -29.86 50.75 -20.94
N LEU A 843 -30.27 50.94 -19.69
CA LEU A 843 -30.18 49.95 -18.62
C LEU A 843 -31.52 49.23 -18.43
N LEU A 844 -31.59 47.98 -18.85
CA LEU A 844 -32.77 47.12 -18.70
C LEU A 844 -32.62 46.28 -17.43
N LYS A 845 -33.42 46.53 -16.38
CA LYS A 845 -33.33 45.75 -15.14
C LYS A 845 -33.62 44.27 -15.42
N SER A 846 -32.70 43.35 -15.08
CA SER A 846 -32.76 41.95 -15.54
C SER A 846 -34.03 41.17 -15.13
N SER A 847 -34.82 41.69 -14.18
CA SER A 847 -36.10 41.13 -13.76
C SER A 847 -37.34 41.60 -14.56
N THR A 848 -37.17 42.40 -15.63
CA THR A 848 -38.29 42.94 -16.42
C THR A 848 -38.56 42.12 -17.69
N SER A 849 -39.79 42.21 -18.23
CA SER A 849 -40.12 41.63 -19.52
C SER A 849 -39.31 42.24 -20.67
N GLU A 850 -39.04 43.55 -20.61
CA GLU A 850 -38.20 44.25 -21.60
C GLU A 850 -36.77 43.69 -21.65
N ALA A 851 -36.19 43.35 -20.50
CA ALA A 851 -34.90 42.67 -20.42
C ALA A 851 -34.94 41.25 -21.02
N LEU A 852 -36.03 40.51 -20.78
CA LEU A 852 -36.24 39.18 -21.36
C LEU A 852 -36.35 39.25 -22.90
N GLU A 853 -37.19 40.14 -23.44
CA GLU A 853 -37.34 40.40 -24.89
C GLU A 853 -36.02 40.78 -25.59
N TYR A 854 -35.10 41.42 -24.85
CA TYR A 854 -33.77 41.76 -25.38
C TYR A 854 -32.84 40.53 -25.48
N ILE A 855 -32.92 39.59 -24.55
CA ILE A 855 -32.02 38.42 -24.47
C ILE A 855 -32.58 37.14 -25.13
N THR A 856 -33.88 37.07 -25.43
CA THR A 856 -34.53 35.96 -26.17
C THR A 856 -35.07 36.39 -27.54
N ILE A 857 -35.67 35.43 -28.26
CA ILE A 857 -36.49 35.66 -29.48
C ILE A 857 -37.89 35.04 -29.29
N ILE A 858 -38.19 34.59 -28.06
CA ILE A 858 -39.46 34.00 -27.61
C ILE A 858 -40.28 35.11 -26.95
#